data_AF-A0AAD0BSJ2-F1
#
_entry.id   AF-A0AAD0BSJ2-F1
#
_cell.length_a   1.000
_cell.length_b   1.000
_cell.length_c   1.000
_cell.angle_alpha   90.00
_cell.angle_beta   90.00
_cell.angle_gamma   90.00
#
_symmetry.space_group_name_H-M   'P 1'
#
loop_
_entity.id
_entity.type
_entity.pdbx_description
1 polymer ?
#
loop_
_entity_poly.entity_id
_entity_poly.type
_entity_poly.pdbx_seq_one_letter_code
_entity_poly.pdbx_strand_id
1 'polypeptide(L)'
;MSLHRRAVLPLLIAAATALFPSQPVQAQSAYFFPQVADAAAFDTAVPTPEQFLGYPIGSRYTRHDQLVAYFQELAKRSDKISVREIGRSYEGRPLLIATVTAAGNHARLEQIRQQHATLADPAQPRSAAGDSPVVVWLGYSVHGNETSSAEAAMLTAYYLVANRSAETQQWLQQAVVLFDPAQNPDGRDRAANWHNAWASDPASADPADKEHVEPFPQGRTNHYFTDLNRDWLALTQQDSRPKVEVFHQWYPNVQIDFHEMGKDSTYYFEPSPKSMHSPLIPAASYEFNKTLAKYHAQALDALGSLYYTGENFDNFSPVYGSTYPDFHGAVGVTVEQASSRGRVQESVNGLLTFPFTIRNQVATGLGTVRGAVTERSGLFDLQKQFFQSALKQAAQQPVKSFVFGDAHDPALTRRLLELLLLHRIEVRALDRAVTVDGQRFDAGSAYVVPVQQAQFRLVHSIFAETPPIKGDVFYGSTSYAIAPAYGVAFAGSRSRIDGGARVAALPAEQGAVLGGQAGFAYAIDWRDYNAGRALAALQGKGVIARAAFQPFTTATTQGEVSFAAGSLVIPVAGQPLQGTALLEAVTSAARAAGVQVHALSSGRSREGIDLGSDGVKALRKPAVALVMGEGVAATEIGSAWFLLDQQLRLPASKLDPLQLGKAPLDRYTTIVLSGGTYTGVDATAVAALKRWVQAGGSLVTYGSASKWAIEQKLADGEKLGKEEDAADESRRAFGDQRDIAAIERVSGNILSADVDTSHPLAFGVPRRQLAINKENTVTLQPSANPFSTVVRIDTPPRVNGYLSERNRTRVAGSAWLLVSAQGQGNVVLFADDPAHRKYWHGTDRLLINAIFFGNLVNPSKARG
;
A
#
# COMPACT_ATOMS: atom_id res chain seq x y z
N MET A 1 26.18 -51.74 -74.92
CA MET A 1 26.57 -52.57 -73.75
C MET A 1 25.99 -51.93 -72.49
N SER A 2 25.21 -52.70 -71.73
CA SER A 2 25.22 -52.77 -70.26
C SER A 2 25.06 -51.47 -69.42
N LEU A 3 23.87 -51.20 -68.85
CA LEU A 3 23.51 -51.26 -67.40
C LEU A 3 24.09 -50.07 -66.57
N HIS A 4 23.36 -49.28 -65.75
CA HIS A 4 22.19 -49.53 -64.91
C HIS A 4 21.41 -48.24 -64.54
N ARG A 5 20.06 -48.37 -64.58
CA ARG A 5 19.01 -47.88 -63.67
C ARG A 5 19.29 -46.70 -62.71
N ARG A 6 18.42 -45.68 -62.76
CA ARG A 6 17.32 -45.47 -61.78
C ARG A 6 16.29 -44.48 -62.34
N ALA A 7 15.05 -44.95 -62.45
CA ALA A 7 13.89 -44.20 -62.93
C ALA A 7 13.27 -43.39 -61.78
N VAL A 8 12.92 -42.14 -62.09
CA VAL A 8 12.11 -41.24 -61.28
C VAL A 8 10.63 -41.54 -61.59
N LEU A 9 9.83 -41.86 -60.57
CA LEU A 9 8.37 -42.01 -60.65
C LEU A 9 7.75 -40.99 -59.69
N PRO A 10 6.67 -40.26 -60.05
CA PRO A 10 6.13 -39.21 -59.19
C PRO A 10 5.25 -39.81 -58.08
N LEU A 11 5.45 -39.31 -56.86
CA LEU A 11 4.59 -39.57 -55.71
C LEU A 11 3.30 -38.74 -55.84
N LEU A 12 2.15 -39.42 -55.84
CA LEU A 12 0.85 -38.82 -55.54
C LEU A 12 0.85 -38.34 -54.08
N ILE A 13 0.88 -37.02 -53.86
CA ILE A 13 0.60 -36.41 -52.56
C ILE A 13 -0.91 -36.26 -52.44
N ALA A 14 -1.55 -37.19 -51.74
CA ALA A 14 -2.88 -36.96 -51.20
C ALA A 14 -2.74 -36.05 -49.98
N ALA A 15 -3.17 -34.79 -50.12
CA ALA A 15 -3.27 -33.87 -49.00
C ALA A 15 -4.43 -34.31 -48.09
N ALA A 16 -4.10 -35.02 -47.02
CA ALA A 16 -5.02 -35.22 -45.91
C ALA A 16 -5.07 -33.92 -45.09
N THR A 17 -6.03 -33.05 -45.42
CA THR A 17 -6.49 -32.00 -44.50
C THR A 17 -7.09 -32.66 -43.27
N ALA A 18 -6.30 -32.76 -42.20
CA ALA A 18 -6.80 -33.06 -40.88
C ALA A 18 -7.69 -31.88 -40.42
N LEU A 19 -8.99 -31.98 -40.70
CA LEU A 19 -10.02 -31.19 -40.04
C LEU A 19 -10.02 -31.59 -38.56
N PHE A 20 -9.33 -30.81 -37.72
CA PHE A 20 -9.59 -30.84 -36.29
C PHE A 20 -11.02 -30.36 -36.07
N PRO A 21 -11.91 -31.14 -35.43
CA PRO A 21 -13.25 -30.67 -35.12
C PRO A 21 -13.10 -29.51 -34.13
N SER A 22 -13.48 -28.30 -34.56
CA SER A 22 -13.77 -27.19 -33.68
C SER A 22 -14.84 -27.66 -32.69
N GLN A 23 -14.45 -27.88 -31.43
CA GLN A 23 -15.41 -28.05 -30.34
C GLN A 23 -16.37 -26.84 -30.37
N PRO A 24 -17.70 -27.05 -30.30
CA PRO A 24 -18.63 -25.96 -30.53
C PRO A 24 -18.63 -24.99 -29.35
N VAL A 25 -18.54 -23.69 -29.65
CA VAL A 25 -18.69 -22.50 -28.77
C VAL A 25 -19.86 -22.63 -27.74
N GLN A 26 -20.84 -23.47 -28.05
CA GLN A 26 -21.96 -23.86 -27.17
C GLN A 26 -21.53 -24.50 -25.84
N ALA A 27 -20.49 -25.34 -25.81
CA ALA A 27 -20.12 -26.11 -24.62
C ALA A 27 -19.51 -25.24 -23.51
N GLN A 28 -18.70 -24.23 -23.88
CA GLN A 28 -18.13 -23.27 -22.92
C GLN A 28 -19.22 -22.38 -22.30
N SER A 29 -20.12 -21.86 -23.15
CA SER A 29 -21.21 -20.99 -22.69
C SER A 29 -22.14 -21.73 -21.72
N ALA A 30 -22.43 -23.01 -21.96
CA ALA A 30 -23.23 -23.83 -21.06
C ALA A 30 -22.57 -24.08 -19.69
N TYR A 31 -21.25 -24.19 -19.63
CA TYR A 31 -20.54 -24.42 -18.36
C TYR A 31 -20.49 -23.17 -17.47
N PHE A 32 -20.13 -22.01 -18.05
CA PHE A 32 -20.01 -20.75 -17.30
C PHE A 32 -21.35 -20.03 -17.11
N PHE A 33 -22.33 -20.28 -17.98
CA PHE A 33 -23.66 -19.66 -17.95
C PHE A 33 -24.79 -20.72 -18.01
N PRO A 34 -24.84 -21.69 -17.07
CA PRO A 34 -25.80 -22.80 -17.12
C PRO A 34 -27.27 -22.36 -17.07
N GLN A 35 -27.54 -21.15 -16.59
CA GLN A 35 -28.87 -20.54 -16.56
C GLN A 35 -29.38 -20.08 -17.94
N VAL A 36 -28.51 -20.00 -18.95
CA VAL A 36 -28.89 -19.60 -20.31
C VAL A 36 -29.19 -20.86 -21.13
N ALA A 37 -30.48 -21.19 -21.25
CA ALA A 37 -30.92 -22.40 -21.95
C ALA A 37 -30.75 -22.34 -23.48
N ASP A 38 -30.72 -21.15 -24.07
CA ASP A 38 -30.62 -20.94 -25.51
C ASP A 38 -29.37 -20.11 -25.87
N ALA A 39 -28.44 -20.71 -26.61
CA ALA A 39 -27.24 -20.02 -27.10
C ALA A 39 -27.56 -18.84 -28.05
N ALA A 40 -28.73 -18.83 -28.69
CA ALA A 40 -29.21 -17.69 -29.48
C ALA A 40 -29.52 -16.44 -28.63
N ALA A 41 -29.50 -16.56 -27.30
CA ALA A 41 -29.59 -15.42 -26.40
C ALA A 41 -28.37 -14.50 -26.46
N PHE A 42 -27.23 -14.93 -27.01
CA PHE A 42 -26.03 -14.10 -27.17
C PHE A 42 -25.91 -13.51 -28.57
N ASP A 43 -25.46 -12.25 -28.63
CA ASP A 43 -25.11 -11.58 -29.86
C ASP A 43 -23.86 -12.21 -30.50
N THR A 44 -24.02 -12.89 -31.62
CA THR A 44 -22.93 -13.55 -32.34
C THR A 44 -21.92 -12.58 -32.96
N ALA A 45 -22.24 -11.28 -33.03
CA ALA A 45 -21.28 -10.25 -33.47
C ALA A 45 -20.26 -9.89 -32.38
N VAL A 46 -20.53 -10.23 -31.12
CA VAL A 46 -19.62 -10.05 -30.00
C VAL A 46 -18.85 -11.37 -29.79
N PRO A 47 -17.53 -11.40 -30.03
CA PRO A 47 -16.77 -12.62 -29.87
C PRO A 47 -16.72 -13.07 -28.41
N THR A 48 -16.81 -14.37 -28.17
CA THR A 48 -16.54 -14.93 -26.84
C THR A 48 -15.06 -14.73 -26.47
N PRO A 49 -14.69 -14.80 -25.17
CA PRO A 49 -13.29 -14.76 -24.79
C PRO A 49 -12.45 -15.86 -25.46
N GLU A 50 -12.98 -17.07 -25.62
CA GLU A 50 -12.30 -18.17 -26.31
C GLU A 50 -12.08 -17.88 -27.80
N GLN A 51 -13.09 -17.35 -28.50
CA GLN A 51 -12.96 -16.97 -29.89
C GLN A 51 -11.90 -15.90 -30.10
N PHE A 52 -11.79 -14.95 -29.16
CA PHE A 52 -10.78 -13.90 -29.21
C PHE A 52 -9.37 -14.40 -28.87
N LEU A 53 -9.25 -15.20 -27.80
CA LEU A 53 -7.95 -15.66 -27.28
C LEU A 53 -7.37 -16.84 -28.06
N GLY A 54 -8.22 -17.62 -28.75
CA GLY A 54 -7.83 -18.82 -29.48
C GLY A 54 -7.62 -20.05 -28.59
N TYR A 55 -8.08 -20.02 -27.34
CA TYR A 55 -8.05 -21.16 -26.41
C TYR A 55 -9.22 -21.09 -25.41
N PRO A 56 -9.68 -22.25 -24.87
CA PRO A 56 -10.76 -22.26 -23.89
C PRO A 56 -10.40 -21.50 -22.60
N ILE A 57 -11.30 -20.68 -22.08
CA ILE A 57 -11.09 -20.01 -20.78
C ILE A 57 -10.90 -21.05 -19.68
N GLY A 58 -9.90 -20.80 -18.83
CA GLY A 58 -9.48 -21.72 -17.77
C GLY A 58 -8.49 -22.80 -18.22
N SER A 59 -8.20 -22.91 -19.52
CA SER A 59 -7.14 -23.80 -20.02
C SER A 59 -5.73 -23.21 -19.95
N ARG A 60 -5.62 -21.88 -19.75
CA ARG A 60 -4.38 -21.09 -19.61
C ARG A 60 -4.67 -19.82 -18.82
N TYR A 61 -3.63 -19.24 -18.25
CA TYR A 61 -3.71 -17.96 -17.55
C TYR A 61 -3.59 -16.84 -18.58
N THR A 62 -4.59 -15.98 -18.66
CA THR A 62 -4.56 -14.86 -19.63
C THR A 62 -3.59 -13.79 -19.14
N ARG A 63 -2.70 -13.30 -20.00
CA ARG A 63 -1.82 -12.17 -19.63
C ARG A 63 -2.57 -10.85 -19.67
N HIS A 64 -2.07 -9.84 -18.96
CA HIS A 64 -2.71 -8.53 -18.86
C HIS A 64 -2.88 -7.85 -20.23
N ASP A 65 -1.92 -7.99 -21.14
CA ASP A 65 -2.01 -7.43 -22.50
C ASP A 65 -3.21 -8.00 -23.28
N GLN A 66 -3.46 -9.30 -23.15
CA GLN A 66 -4.59 -9.97 -23.79
C GLN A 66 -5.92 -9.63 -23.11
N LEU A 67 -5.93 -9.51 -21.78
CA LEU A 67 -7.09 -9.03 -21.01
C LEU A 67 -7.50 -7.63 -21.47
N VAL A 68 -6.56 -6.69 -21.53
CA VAL A 68 -6.78 -5.32 -22.04
C VAL A 68 -7.31 -5.34 -23.47
N ALA A 69 -6.69 -6.13 -24.35
CA ALA A 69 -7.09 -6.23 -25.75
C ALA A 69 -8.53 -6.76 -25.90
N TYR A 70 -8.95 -7.70 -25.05
CA TYR A 70 -10.31 -8.23 -25.08
C TYR A 70 -11.35 -7.20 -24.66
N PHE A 71 -11.12 -6.45 -23.58
CA PHE A 71 -12.03 -5.35 -23.19
C PHE A 71 -12.14 -4.29 -24.28
N GLN A 72 -11.03 -3.96 -24.95
CA GLN A 72 -11.03 -3.07 -26.11
C GLN A 72 -11.82 -3.66 -27.30
N GLU A 73 -11.74 -4.97 -27.53
CA GLU A 73 -12.53 -5.63 -28.59
C GLU A 73 -14.03 -5.56 -28.29
N LEU A 74 -14.45 -5.79 -27.03
CA LEU A 74 -15.85 -5.61 -26.64
C LEU A 74 -16.35 -4.19 -26.94
N ALA A 75 -15.56 -3.15 -26.63
CA ALA A 75 -15.89 -1.76 -26.92
C ALA A 75 -15.92 -1.41 -28.41
N LYS A 76 -15.21 -2.16 -29.27
CA LYS A 76 -15.32 -2.00 -30.73
C LYS A 76 -16.58 -2.64 -31.29
N ARG A 77 -17.10 -3.68 -30.63
CA ARG A 77 -18.20 -4.53 -31.13
C ARG A 77 -19.57 -4.18 -30.57
N SER A 78 -19.64 -3.40 -29.49
CA SER A 78 -20.90 -3.06 -28.84
C SER A 78 -20.93 -1.63 -28.32
N ASP A 79 -22.09 -0.99 -28.46
CA ASP A 79 -22.43 0.32 -27.88
C ASP A 79 -22.80 0.25 -26.39
N LYS A 80 -22.81 -0.95 -25.80
CA LYS A 80 -23.09 -1.16 -24.37
C LYS A 80 -21.86 -0.96 -23.47
N ILE A 81 -20.66 -0.88 -24.04
CA ILE A 81 -19.41 -0.82 -23.28
C ILE A 81 -18.46 0.24 -23.82
N SER A 82 -17.85 1.00 -22.90
CA SER A 82 -16.74 1.91 -23.18
C SER A 82 -15.56 1.58 -22.28
N VAL A 83 -14.32 1.69 -22.77
CA VAL A 83 -13.10 1.42 -22.00
C VAL A 83 -12.24 2.68 -21.91
N ARG A 84 -11.77 3.00 -20.70
CA ARG A 84 -10.88 4.13 -20.44
C ARG A 84 -9.60 3.68 -19.75
N GLU A 85 -8.44 4.06 -20.29
CA GLU A 85 -7.17 4.03 -19.55
C GLU A 85 -7.17 5.17 -18.53
N ILE A 86 -7.05 4.84 -17.25
CA ILE A 86 -7.08 5.79 -16.13
C ILE A 86 -5.68 6.14 -15.62
N GLY A 87 -4.68 5.34 -15.98
CA GLY A 87 -3.30 5.53 -15.55
C GLY A 87 -2.44 4.34 -15.95
N ARG A 88 -1.23 4.27 -15.38
CA ARG A 88 -0.30 3.17 -15.61
C ARG A 88 0.34 2.69 -14.32
N SER A 89 0.65 1.40 -14.27
CA SER A 89 1.42 0.79 -13.18
C SER A 89 2.89 1.24 -13.20
N TYR A 90 3.67 0.85 -12.18
CA TYR A 90 5.12 1.11 -12.14
C TYR A 90 5.90 0.46 -13.28
N GLU A 91 5.43 -0.68 -13.79
CA GLU A 91 6.03 -1.33 -14.96
C GLU A 91 5.40 -0.87 -16.29
N GLY A 92 4.60 0.20 -16.27
CA GLY A 92 4.08 0.86 -17.47
C GLY A 92 2.85 0.21 -18.09
N ARG A 93 2.20 -0.73 -17.38
CA ARG A 93 0.99 -1.42 -17.85
C ARG A 93 -0.25 -0.53 -17.71
N PRO A 94 -1.18 -0.56 -18.67
CA PRO A 94 -2.39 0.27 -18.60
C PRO A 94 -3.29 -0.18 -17.46
N LEU A 95 -3.78 0.78 -16.68
CA LEU A 95 -4.86 0.60 -15.70
C LEU A 95 -6.17 1.00 -16.38
N LEU A 96 -7.15 0.11 -16.40
CA LEU A 96 -8.41 0.33 -17.14
C LEU A 96 -9.61 0.44 -16.19
N ILE A 97 -10.60 1.22 -16.63
CA ILE A 97 -11.99 1.07 -16.19
C ILE A 97 -12.86 0.89 -17.43
N ALA A 98 -13.64 -0.19 -17.46
CA ALA A 98 -14.67 -0.38 -18.47
C ALA A 98 -16.06 -0.11 -17.90
N THR A 99 -16.88 0.65 -18.62
CA THR A 99 -18.24 1.00 -18.20
C THR A 99 -19.24 0.27 -19.07
N VAL A 100 -20.04 -0.61 -18.47
CA VAL A 100 -21.08 -1.41 -19.13
C VAL A 100 -22.46 -0.93 -18.70
N THR A 101 -23.29 -0.51 -19.65
CA THR A 101 -24.68 -0.06 -19.43
C THR A 101 -25.45 -0.09 -20.76
N ALA A 102 -26.73 0.23 -20.76
CA ALA A 102 -27.51 0.33 -21.99
C ALA A 102 -27.00 1.48 -22.88
N ALA A 103 -27.09 1.33 -24.21
CA ALA A 103 -26.67 2.37 -25.16
C ALA A 103 -27.32 3.74 -24.89
N GLY A 104 -28.60 3.75 -24.52
CA GLY A 104 -29.31 4.97 -24.13
C GLY A 104 -28.81 5.62 -22.83
N ASN A 105 -28.19 4.85 -21.92
CA ASN A 105 -27.51 5.38 -20.74
C ASN A 105 -26.14 5.95 -21.11
N HIS A 106 -25.38 5.29 -22.00
CA HIS A 106 -24.11 5.81 -22.51
C HIS A 106 -24.25 7.19 -23.16
N ALA A 107 -25.31 7.40 -23.93
CA ALA A 107 -25.60 8.70 -24.56
C ALA A 107 -25.77 9.86 -23.56
N ARG A 108 -26.04 9.56 -22.29
CA ARG A 108 -26.26 10.53 -21.20
C ARG A 108 -25.44 10.23 -19.95
N LEU A 109 -24.29 9.55 -20.12
CA LEU A 109 -23.53 8.99 -19.00
C LEU A 109 -23.07 10.05 -17.99
N GLU A 110 -22.61 11.21 -18.47
CA GLU A 110 -22.19 12.32 -17.60
C GLU A 110 -23.37 12.91 -16.82
N GLN A 111 -24.55 13.00 -17.43
CA GLN A 111 -25.77 13.43 -16.73
C GLN A 111 -26.14 12.43 -15.61
N ILE A 112 -26.09 11.12 -15.91
CA ILE A 112 -26.32 10.06 -14.92
C ILE A 112 -25.32 10.20 -13.77
N ARG A 113 -24.03 10.36 -14.07
CA ARG A 113 -22.98 10.51 -13.07
C ARG A 113 -23.23 11.71 -12.15
N GLN A 114 -23.58 12.87 -12.72
CA GLN A 114 -23.86 14.09 -11.94
C GLN A 114 -25.12 13.94 -11.07
N GLN A 115 -26.20 13.36 -11.61
CA GLN A 115 -27.43 13.12 -10.85
C GLN A 115 -27.18 12.13 -9.70
N HIS A 116 -26.50 11.02 -9.98
CA HIS A 116 -26.13 10.01 -8.99
C HIS A 116 -25.26 10.60 -7.86
N ALA A 117 -24.26 11.42 -8.19
CA ALA A 117 -23.37 12.04 -7.20
C ALA A 117 -24.09 12.94 -6.17
N THR A 118 -25.32 13.40 -6.45
CA THR A 118 -26.15 14.14 -5.48
C THR A 118 -26.55 13.31 -4.25
N LEU A 119 -26.44 11.98 -4.31
CA LEU A 119 -26.61 11.10 -3.15
C LEU A 119 -25.51 11.34 -2.10
N ALA A 120 -24.30 11.68 -2.54
CA ALA A 120 -23.16 11.94 -1.67
C ALA A 120 -23.16 13.36 -1.04
N ASP A 121 -23.92 14.29 -1.61
CA ASP A 121 -24.07 15.65 -1.06
C ASP A 121 -25.18 15.67 0.01
N PRO A 122 -24.89 15.80 1.31
CA PRO A 122 -25.91 15.78 2.36
C PRO A 122 -26.91 16.96 2.27
N ALA A 123 -26.61 18.03 1.54
CA ALA A 123 -27.47 19.21 1.39
C ALA A 123 -28.57 19.03 0.32
N GLN A 124 -28.36 18.17 -0.68
CA GLN A 124 -29.36 17.89 -1.71
C GLN A 124 -30.47 16.97 -1.20
N PRO A 125 -31.70 16.98 -1.75
CA PRO A 125 -32.70 15.97 -1.44
C PRO A 125 -32.40 14.64 -2.15
N ARG A 126 -32.90 13.52 -1.61
CA ARG A 126 -32.81 12.19 -2.26
C ARG A 126 -33.42 12.17 -3.67
N SER A 127 -34.45 12.97 -3.93
CA SER A 127 -35.10 13.10 -5.23
C SER A 127 -34.23 13.74 -6.31
N ALA A 128 -33.15 14.44 -5.95
CA ALA A 128 -32.23 15.04 -6.92
C ALA A 128 -31.50 13.98 -7.77
N ALA A 129 -31.33 12.77 -7.25
CA ALA A 129 -30.80 11.64 -8.00
C ALA A 129 -31.80 11.07 -9.02
N GLY A 130 -33.09 11.42 -8.92
CA GLY A 130 -34.15 10.98 -9.82
C GLY A 130 -34.18 9.46 -10.01
N ASP A 131 -34.41 9.03 -11.25
CA ASP A 131 -34.41 7.63 -11.69
C ASP A 131 -33.04 7.14 -12.16
N SER A 132 -31.94 7.71 -11.63
CA SER A 132 -30.59 7.31 -12.00
C SER A 132 -30.39 5.79 -11.89
N PRO A 133 -29.65 5.17 -12.82
CA PRO A 133 -29.18 3.80 -12.68
C PRO A 133 -28.36 3.60 -11.40
N VAL A 134 -28.44 2.39 -10.81
CA VAL A 134 -27.54 1.99 -9.73
C VAL A 134 -26.10 1.88 -10.24
N VAL A 135 -25.12 2.29 -9.44
CA VAL A 135 -23.72 2.19 -9.83
C VAL A 135 -23.08 1.00 -9.11
N VAL A 136 -22.55 0.05 -9.89
CA VAL A 136 -21.90 -1.18 -9.38
C VAL A 136 -20.44 -1.18 -9.82
N TRP A 137 -19.52 -1.39 -8.90
CA TRP A 137 -18.09 -1.56 -9.18
C TRP A 137 -17.70 -3.02 -8.96
N LEU A 138 -17.10 -3.66 -9.97
CA LEU A 138 -16.54 -5.01 -9.89
C LEU A 138 -15.01 -4.92 -10.04
N GLY A 139 -14.30 -5.12 -8.93
CA GLY A 139 -12.84 -5.01 -8.84
C GLY A 139 -12.16 -6.36 -8.78
N TYR A 140 -11.28 -6.64 -9.74
CA TYR A 140 -10.65 -7.95 -9.92
C TYR A 140 -9.13 -7.87 -9.77
N SER A 141 -8.51 -8.96 -9.30
CA SER A 141 -7.05 -9.15 -9.27
C SER A 141 -6.27 -8.01 -8.58
N VAL A 142 -6.70 -7.61 -7.38
CA VAL A 142 -5.89 -6.71 -6.51
C VAL A 142 -4.66 -7.43 -5.97
N HIS A 143 -4.81 -8.73 -5.71
CA HIS A 143 -3.70 -9.65 -5.59
C HIS A 143 -3.49 -10.32 -6.94
N GLY A 144 -2.33 -10.08 -7.56
CA GLY A 144 -2.09 -10.51 -8.94
C GLY A 144 -2.08 -12.03 -9.14
N ASN A 145 -1.78 -12.80 -8.11
CA ASN A 145 -1.79 -14.27 -8.14
C ASN A 145 -3.13 -14.90 -7.71
N GLU A 146 -4.17 -14.10 -7.43
CA GLU A 146 -5.55 -14.57 -7.23
C GLU A 146 -6.30 -14.50 -8.58
N THR A 147 -5.81 -15.34 -9.49
CA THR A 147 -5.91 -15.09 -10.94
C THR A 147 -7.31 -15.29 -11.53
N SER A 148 -8.15 -16.20 -10.99
CA SER A 148 -9.45 -16.55 -11.58
C SER A 148 -10.40 -15.37 -11.69
N SER A 149 -10.18 -14.34 -10.86
CA SER A 149 -10.89 -13.07 -10.88
C SER A 149 -10.77 -12.33 -12.22
N ALA A 150 -9.59 -12.29 -12.85
CA ALA A 150 -9.40 -11.59 -14.11
C ALA A 150 -10.12 -12.29 -15.28
N GLU A 151 -10.11 -13.63 -15.30
CA GLU A 151 -10.86 -14.45 -16.24
C GLU A 151 -12.37 -14.29 -16.04
N ALA A 152 -12.82 -14.21 -14.78
CA ALA A 152 -14.20 -13.93 -14.44
C ALA A 152 -14.64 -12.53 -14.91
N ALA A 153 -13.75 -11.53 -14.87
CA ALA A 153 -14.02 -10.20 -15.40
C ALA A 153 -14.35 -10.24 -16.90
N MET A 154 -13.59 -10.99 -17.70
CA MET A 154 -13.84 -11.15 -19.15
C MET A 154 -15.19 -11.82 -19.43
N LEU A 155 -15.49 -12.92 -18.73
CA LEU A 155 -16.74 -13.66 -18.92
C LEU A 155 -17.96 -12.85 -18.44
N THR A 156 -17.84 -12.13 -17.33
CA THR A 156 -18.93 -11.31 -16.79
C THR A 156 -19.21 -10.11 -17.69
N ALA A 157 -18.17 -9.42 -18.19
CA ALA A 157 -18.33 -8.34 -19.16
C ALA A 157 -18.93 -8.86 -20.48
N TYR A 158 -18.44 -9.99 -20.99
CA TYR A 158 -19.01 -10.64 -22.17
C TYR A 158 -20.50 -10.95 -21.98
N TYR A 159 -20.88 -11.53 -20.83
CA TYR A 159 -22.27 -11.86 -20.54
C TYR A 159 -23.16 -10.62 -20.62
N LEU A 160 -22.80 -9.54 -19.93
CA LEU A 160 -23.59 -8.31 -19.91
C LEU A 160 -23.68 -7.67 -21.30
N VAL A 161 -22.59 -7.68 -22.07
CA VAL A 161 -22.54 -7.05 -23.39
C VAL A 161 -23.31 -7.87 -24.45
N ALA A 162 -23.07 -9.18 -24.51
CA ALA A 162 -23.59 -10.03 -25.57
C ALA A 162 -24.99 -10.59 -25.27
N ASN A 163 -25.40 -10.78 -24.01
CA ASN A 163 -26.69 -11.37 -23.69
C ASN A 163 -27.85 -10.41 -24.02
N ARG A 164 -28.85 -10.93 -24.74
CA ARG A 164 -30.04 -10.23 -25.26
C ARG A 164 -31.31 -10.59 -24.51
N SER A 165 -31.24 -11.37 -23.44
CA SER A 165 -32.39 -11.67 -22.59
C SER A 165 -33.03 -10.39 -22.05
N ALA A 166 -34.34 -10.42 -21.84
CA ALA A 166 -35.08 -9.29 -21.27
C ALA A 166 -34.53 -8.90 -19.88
N GLU A 167 -34.11 -9.88 -19.09
CA GLU A 167 -33.51 -9.67 -17.77
C GLU A 167 -32.19 -8.87 -17.89
N THR A 168 -31.25 -9.29 -18.74
CA THR A 168 -29.98 -8.55 -18.91
C THR A 168 -30.21 -7.15 -19.47
N GLN A 169 -31.13 -6.99 -20.42
CA GLN A 169 -31.47 -5.67 -20.95
C GLN A 169 -32.03 -4.74 -19.86
N GLN A 170 -32.89 -5.26 -18.98
CA GLN A 170 -33.39 -4.50 -17.83
C GLN A 170 -32.25 -4.11 -16.89
N TRP A 171 -31.32 -5.02 -16.58
CA TRP A 171 -30.16 -4.70 -15.75
C TRP A 171 -29.36 -3.55 -16.35
N LEU A 172 -29.03 -3.60 -17.64
CA LEU A 172 -28.27 -2.55 -18.31
C LEU A 172 -28.99 -1.20 -18.37
N GLN A 173 -30.33 -1.19 -18.43
CA GLN A 173 -31.11 0.04 -18.37
C GLN A 173 -31.08 0.66 -16.97
N GLN A 174 -31.02 -0.18 -15.93
CA GLN A 174 -31.12 0.23 -14.53
C GLN A 174 -29.79 0.26 -13.77
N ALA A 175 -28.67 -0.14 -14.41
CA ALA A 175 -27.34 -0.10 -13.82
C ALA A 175 -26.28 0.52 -14.74
N VAL A 176 -25.27 1.14 -14.11
CA VAL A 176 -23.96 1.43 -14.68
C VAL A 176 -22.96 0.53 -13.96
N VAL A 177 -22.38 -0.44 -14.68
CA VAL A 177 -21.42 -1.39 -14.12
C VAL A 177 -20.01 -0.99 -14.52
N LEU A 178 -19.16 -0.67 -13.54
CA LEU A 178 -17.76 -0.34 -13.70
C LEU A 178 -16.92 -1.61 -13.45
N PHE A 179 -16.11 -1.99 -14.42
CA PHE A 179 -15.15 -3.07 -14.32
C PHE A 179 -13.75 -2.51 -14.13
N ASP A 180 -13.07 -2.96 -13.09
CA ASP A 180 -11.62 -2.84 -12.92
C ASP A 180 -11.01 -4.24 -13.08
N PRO A 181 -10.67 -4.64 -14.33
CA PRO A 181 -10.40 -6.04 -14.65
C PRO A 181 -9.08 -6.57 -14.10
N ALA A 182 -8.15 -5.67 -13.74
CA ALA A 182 -6.89 -6.02 -13.09
C ALA A 182 -6.40 -4.82 -12.27
N GLN A 183 -6.66 -4.87 -10.97
CA GLN A 183 -6.21 -3.86 -10.01
C GLN A 183 -4.69 -3.84 -9.88
N ASN A 184 -4.03 -5.01 -9.93
CA ASN A 184 -2.58 -5.18 -9.88
C ASN A 184 -2.05 -5.86 -11.15
N PRO A 185 -1.88 -5.13 -12.27
CA PRO A 185 -1.44 -5.72 -13.53
C PRO A 185 0.01 -6.24 -13.47
N ASP A 186 0.87 -5.65 -12.64
CA ASP A 186 2.28 -6.07 -12.50
C ASP A 186 2.38 -7.43 -11.81
N GLY A 187 1.66 -7.60 -10.70
CA GLY A 187 1.53 -8.89 -10.03
C GLY A 187 0.84 -9.94 -10.90
N ARG A 188 -0.20 -9.54 -11.64
CA ARG A 188 -0.99 -10.45 -12.50
C ARG A 188 -0.15 -11.05 -13.61
N ASP A 189 0.67 -10.25 -14.28
CA ASP A 189 1.57 -10.76 -15.32
C ASP A 189 2.68 -11.64 -14.73
N ARG A 190 3.19 -11.31 -13.54
CA ARG A 190 4.17 -12.16 -12.83
C ARG A 190 3.59 -13.57 -12.62
N ALA A 191 2.37 -13.65 -12.08
CA ALA A 191 1.67 -14.91 -11.85
C ALA A 191 1.32 -15.64 -13.16
N ALA A 192 0.74 -14.92 -14.14
CA ALA A 192 0.35 -15.50 -15.43
C ALA A 192 1.52 -16.18 -16.13
N ASN A 193 2.67 -15.48 -16.18
CA ASN A 193 3.87 -15.99 -16.82
C ASN A 193 4.44 -17.19 -16.05
N TRP A 194 4.40 -17.19 -14.71
CA TRP A 194 4.86 -18.32 -13.90
C TRP A 194 4.02 -19.58 -14.17
N HIS A 195 2.69 -19.50 -13.98
CA HIS A 195 1.80 -20.65 -14.16
C HIS A 195 1.87 -21.19 -15.59
N ASN A 196 1.85 -20.32 -16.59
CA ASN A 196 1.95 -20.76 -17.99
C ASN A 196 3.32 -21.36 -18.35
N ALA A 197 4.41 -20.95 -17.70
CA ALA A 197 5.75 -21.48 -17.98
C ALA A 197 5.98 -22.89 -17.42
N TRP A 198 5.27 -23.27 -16.36
CA TRP A 198 5.40 -24.58 -15.71
C TRP A 198 4.22 -25.52 -15.97
N ALA A 199 3.19 -25.04 -16.66
CA ALA A 199 2.04 -25.83 -17.08
C ALA A 199 2.43 -27.08 -17.90
N SER A 200 1.96 -28.27 -17.48
CA SER A 200 2.21 -29.57 -18.16
C SER A 200 1.01 -30.08 -18.96
N ASP A 201 1.18 -30.83 -20.06
CA ASP A 201 0.05 -31.47 -20.75
C ASP A 201 0.22 -33.00 -20.74
N PRO A 202 -0.63 -33.77 -20.01
CA PRO A 202 -1.77 -33.33 -19.18
C PRO A 202 -1.36 -32.51 -17.95
N ALA A 203 -2.30 -31.71 -17.42
CA ALA A 203 -2.05 -30.84 -16.28
C ALA A 203 -1.74 -31.64 -15.01
N SER A 204 -0.72 -31.20 -14.27
CA SER A 204 -0.34 -31.77 -12.97
C SER A 204 -1.32 -31.29 -11.91
N ALA A 205 -1.79 -32.20 -11.06
CA ALA A 205 -2.62 -31.87 -9.91
C ALA A 205 -1.85 -31.90 -8.59
N ASP A 206 -0.60 -32.38 -8.60
CA ASP A 206 0.25 -32.49 -7.42
C ASP A 206 0.55 -31.10 -6.85
N PRO A 207 0.09 -30.74 -5.63
CA PRO A 207 0.33 -29.43 -5.04
C PRO A 207 1.80 -29.03 -4.90
N ALA A 208 2.73 -29.99 -4.95
CA ALA A 208 4.17 -29.74 -4.93
C ALA A 208 4.77 -29.38 -6.31
N ASP A 209 3.98 -29.49 -7.39
CA ASP A 209 4.39 -29.09 -8.73
C ASP A 209 4.79 -27.61 -8.77
N LYS A 210 5.80 -27.32 -9.60
CA LYS A 210 6.36 -25.97 -9.73
C LYS A 210 5.33 -24.96 -10.25
N GLU A 211 4.32 -25.39 -11.00
CA GLU A 211 3.17 -24.56 -11.38
C GLU A 211 2.50 -23.90 -10.17
N HIS A 212 2.42 -24.58 -9.02
CA HIS A 212 1.68 -24.13 -7.84
C HIS A 212 2.53 -23.40 -6.79
N VAL A 213 3.86 -23.36 -6.97
CA VAL A 213 4.82 -22.81 -6.01
C VAL A 213 5.59 -21.65 -6.64
N GLU A 214 5.03 -20.44 -6.52
CA GLU A 214 5.67 -19.20 -6.99
C GLU A 214 6.93 -18.85 -6.17
N PRO A 215 8.01 -18.37 -6.81
CA PRO A 215 9.21 -17.92 -6.12
C PRO A 215 9.02 -16.50 -5.57
N PHE A 216 9.99 -16.05 -4.77
CA PHE A 216 10.12 -14.64 -4.43
C PHE A 216 10.47 -13.78 -5.67
N PRO A 217 9.85 -12.61 -5.84
CA PRO A 217 8.60 -12.18 -5.23
C PRO A 217 7.40 -12.86 -5.92
N GLN A 218 6.37 -13.20 -5.15
CA GLN A 218 5.13 -13.78 -5.70
C GLN A 218 4.29 -12.72 -6.44
N GLY A 219 3.33 -13.16 -7.26
CA GLY A 219 2.39 -12.31 -7.99
C GLY A 219 1.39 -11.53 -7.12
N ARG A 220 1.32 -11.79 -5.81
CA ARG A 220 0.37 -11.10 -4.90
C ARG A 220 0.47 -9.58 -4.93
N THR A 221 1.69 -9.04 -4.99
CA THR A 221 1.96 -7.61 -4.77
C THR A 221 2.37 -6.89 -6.05
N ASN A 222 2.35 -5.56 -6.05
CA ASN A 222 2.77 -4.75 -7.21
C ASN A 222 4.31 -4.71 -7.38
N HIS A 223 4.83 -3.81 -8.21
CA HIS A 223 6.25 -3.63 -8.45
C HIS A 223 7.10 -3.46 -7.18
N TYR A 224 6.66 -2.62 -6.24
CA TYR A 224 7.36 -2.34 -4.98
C TYR A 224 6.91 -3.24 -3.83
N PHE A 225 6.40 -4.42 -4.16
CA PHE A 225 5.86 -5.40 -3.24
C PHE A 225 4.80 -4.83 -2.29
N THR A 226 4.01 -3.86 -2.75
CA THR A 226 2.87 -3.33 -2.00
C THR A 226 1.68 -4.27 -2.15
N ASP A 227 1.05 -4.59 -1.03
CA ASP A 227 -0.31 -5.11 -1.01
C ASP A 227 -1.27 -3.94 -1.33
N LEU A 228 -1.80 -3.91 -2.56
CA LEU A 228 -2.72 -2.85 -3.00
C LEU A 228 -4.04 -2.88 -2.23
N ASN A 229 -4.42 -4.02 -1.65
CA ASN A 229 -5.59 -4.13 -0.79
C ASN A 229 -5.33 -3.63 0.65
N ARG A 230 -4.27 -2.83 0.85
CA ARG A 230 -4.01 -2.05 2.07
C ARG A 230 -3.80 -0.56 1.78
N ASP A 231 -3.86 -0.14 0.51
CA ASP A 231 -3.46 1.19 0.05
C ASP A 231 -4.66 2.12 -0.24
N TRP A 232 -5.90 1.68 -0.03
CA TRP A 232 -7.11 2.47 -0.33
C TRP A 232 -7.21 3.77 0.47
N LEU A 233 -6.78 3.75 1.74
CA LEU A 233 -6.74 4.95 2.60
C LEU A 233 -5.41 5.69 2.53
N ALA A 234 -4.28 5.00 2.27
CA ALA A 234 -2.97 5.61 2.33
C ALA A 234 -2.54 6.23 0.99
N LEU A 235 -3.04 5.68 -0.13
CA LEU A 235 -2.81 6.13 -1.50
C LEU A 235 -1.34 6.44 -1.82
N THR A 236 -0.46 5.57 -1.34
CA THR A 236 0.97 5.66 -1.55
C THR A 236 1.36 5.21 -2.95
N GLN A 237 0.54 4.35 -3.59
CA GLN A 237 0.84 3.77 -4.89
C GLN A 237 0.19 4.56 -6.03
N GLN A 238 0.93 4.74 -7.12
CA GLN A 238 0.37 5.29 -8.35
C GLN A 238 -0.66 4.35 -8.99
N ASP A 239 -0.63 3.06 -8.67
CA ASP A 239 -1.62 2.07 -9.11
C ASP A 239 -3.01 2.36 -8.53
N SER A 240 -3.07 2.81 -7.26
CA SER A 240 -4.31 3.04 -6.51
C SER A 240 -4.92 4.43 -6.76
N ARG A 241 -4.08 5.47 -6.88
CA ARG A 241 -4.53 6.87 -6.95
C ARG A 241 -5.56 7.14 -8.07
N PRO A 242 -5.35 6.70 -9.33
CA PRO A 242 -6.34 6.92 -10.38
C PRO A 242 -7.66 6.18 -10.13
N LYS A 243 -7.64 5.03 -9.46
CA LYS A 243 -8.84 4.25 -9.15
C LYS A 243 -9.71 4.99 -8.13
N VAL A 244 -9.10 5.55 -7.09
CA VAL A 244 -9.83 6.36 -6.10
C VAL A 244 -10.37 7.66 -6.70
N GLU A 245 -9.68 8.26 -7.67
CA GLU A 245 -10.25 9.37 -8.45
C GLU A 245 -11.53 8.96 -9.19
N VAL A 246 -11.54 7.79 -9.86
CA VAL A 246 -12.78 7.26 -10.49
C VAL A 246 -13.84 6.95 -9.44
N PHE A 247 -13.46 6.39 -8.30
CA PHE A 247 -14.36 6.13 -7.19
C PHE A 247 -15.07 7.41 -6.75
N HIS A 248 -14.34 8.52 -6.57
CA HIS A 248 -14.94 9.81 -6.21
C HIS A 248 -15.71 10.49 -7.35
N GLN A 249 -15.53 10.06 -8.60
CA GLN A 249 -16.37 10.54 -9.71
C GLN A 249 -17.75 9.87 -9.71
N TRP A 250 -17.81 8.61 -9.25
CA TRP A 250 -18.98 7.76 -9.38
C TRP A 250 -19.68 7.39 -8.08
N TYR A 251 -19.00 7.42 -6.93
CA TYR A 251 -19.53 7.00 -5.62
C TYR A 251 -20.41 5.74 -5.73
N PRO A 252 -19.83 4.57 -6.08
CA PRO A 252 -20.61 3.37 -6.36
C PRO A 252 -21.54 3.02 -5.19
N ASN A 253 -22.70 2.45 -5.50
CA ASN A 253 -23.61 1.94 -4.47
C ASN A 253 -23.19 0.57 -3.97
N VAL A 254 -22.60 -0.24 -4.85
CA VAL A 254 -22.09 -1.58 -4.53
C VAL A 254 -20.69 -1.70 -5.10
N GLN A 255 -19.77 -2.27 -4.31
CA GLN A 255 -18.43 -2.63 -4.79
C GLN A 255 -18.07 -4.03 -4.34
N ILE A 256 -17.66 -4.87 -5.29
CA ILE A 256 -17.16 -6.22 -5.01
C ILE A 256 -15.65 -6.25 -5.23
N ASP A 257 -14.92 -6.71 -4.22
CA ASP A 257 -13.49 -7.00 -4.31
C ASP A 257 -13.31 -8.52 -4.41
N PHE A 258 -12.83 -8.98 -5.57
CA PHE A 258 -12.74 -10.40 -5.90
C PHE A 258 -11.36 -10.97 -5.52
N HIS A 259 -11.37 -11.98 -4.67
CA HIS A 259 -10.20 -12.59 -4.05
C HIS A 259 -10.18 -14.12 -4.13
N GLU A 260 -9.05 -14.69 -3.72
CA GLU A 260 -8.90 -16.13 -3.52
C GLU A 260 -8.22 -16.51 -2.19
N MET A 261 -8.59 -17.69 -1.68
CA MET A 261 -8.04 -18.33 -0.49
C MET A 261 -7.22 -19.58 -0.82
N GLY A 262 -6.76 -20.30 0.20
CA GLY A 262 -6.11 -21.60 0.02
C GLY A 262 -6.98 -22.62 -0.73
N LYS A 263 -6.31 -23.55 -1.42
CA LYS A 263 -6.95 -24.60 -2.25
C LYS A 263 -8.00 -25.45 -1.51
N ASP A 264 -7.82 -25.60 -0.20
CA ASP A 264 -8.65 -26.48 0.65
C ASP A 264 -9.89 -25.75 1.21
N SER A 265 -10.05 -24.46 0.90
CA SER A 265 -11.25 -23.69 1.20
C SER A 265 -12.40 -24.01 0.23
N THR A 266 -13.56 -23.41 0.48
CA THR A 266 -14.71 -23.38 -0.46
C THR A 266 -14.86 -21.96 -1.02
N TYR A 267 -16.08 -21.41 -1.10
CA TYR A 267 -16.33 -20.02 -1.48
C TYR A 267 -16.80 -19.20 -0.28
N TYR A 268 -16.32 -17.96 -0.11
CA TYR A 268 -16.83 -17.03 0.90
C TYR A 268 -17.34 -15.74 0.28
N PHE A 269 -18.36 -15.17 0.92
CA PHE A 269 -18.83 -13.81 0.66
C PHE A 269 -19.36 -13.19 1.95
N GLU A 270 -19.22 -11.87 2.08
CA GLU A 270 -19.77 -11.10 3.20
C GLU A 270 -21.30 -11.23 3.31
N PRO A 271 -21.91 -11.07 4.50
CA PRO A 271 -21.51 -10.18 5.61
C PRO A 271 -20.31 -10.62 6.45
N SER A 272 -19.58 -9.64 6.98
CA SER A 272 -18.65 -9.83 8.11
C SER A 272 -19.38 -10.01 9.44
N PRO A 273 -18.77 -10.74 10.41
CA PRO A 273 -19.33 -10.89 11.75
C PRO A 273 -19.41 -9.54 12.47
N LYS A 274 -20.39 -9.42 13.38
CA LYS A 274 -20.70 -8.17 14.09
C LYS A 274 -19.51 -7.61 14.89
N SER A 275 -18.63 -8.47 15.39
CA SER A 275 -17.39 -8.09 16.08
C SER A 275 -16.47 -7.24 15.22
N MET A 276 -16.58 -7.36 13.90
CA MET A 276 -15.76 -6.66 12.91
C MET A 276 -16.41 -5.39 12.37
N HIS A 277 -17.59 -5.00 12.87
CA HIS A 277 -18.28 -3.79 12.40
C HIS A 277 -17.61 -2.53 12.95
N SER A 278 -17.36 -1.56 12.08
CA SER A 278 -16.88 -0.24 12.46
C SER A 278 -17.98 0.52 13.22
N PRO A 279 -17.69 1.07 14.41
CA PRO A 279 -18.65 1.92 15.12
C PRO A 279 -18.83 3.29 14.44
N LEU A 280 -18.01 3.62 13.43
CA LEU A 280 -18.18 4.82 12.62
C LEU A 280 -19.29 4.65 11.58
N ILE A 281 -19.52 3.43 11.09
CA ILE A 281 -20.45 3.14 9.99
C ILE A 281 -21.87 2.88 10.56
N PRO A 282 -22.94 3.41 9.95
CA PRO A 282 -24.30 3.08 10.34
C PRO A 282 -24.61 1.59 10.16
N ALA A 283 -25.34 1.00 11.11
CA ALA A 283 -25.73 -0.41 11.07
C ALA A 283 -26.46 -0.82 9.78
N ALA A 284 -27.20 0.10 9.15
CA ALA A 284 -27.90 -0.12 7.90
C ALA A 284 -26.98 -0.59 6.76
N SER A 285 -25.71 -0.16 6.73
CA SER A 285 -24.74 -0.59 5.71
C SER A 285 -24.46 -2.10 5.82
N TYR A 286 -24.24 -2.59 7.05
CA TYR A 286 -24.03 -4.01 7.31
C TYR A 286 -25.28 -4.88 7.10
N GLU A 287 -26.48 -4.32 7.33
CA GLU A 287 -27.73 -5.02 6.99
C GLU A 287 -27.93 -5.15 5.46
N PHE A 288 -27.39 -4.21 4.68
CA PHE A 288 -27.36 -4.36 3.23
C PHE A 288 -26.37 -5.41 2.73
N ASN A 289 -25.23 -5.64 3.41
CA ASN A 289 -24.34 -6.78 3.09
C ASN A 289 -25.12 -8.11 3.18
N LYS A 290 -25.94 -8.30 4.22
CA LYS A 290 -26.83 -9.47 4.34
C LYS A 290 -27.87 -9.56 3.23
N THR A 291 -28.32 -8.42 2.70
CA THR A 291 -29.28 -8.39 1.60
C THR A 291 -28.63 -8.84 0.30
N LEU A 292 -27.43 -8.32 -0.02
CA LEU A 292 -26.66 -8.77 -1.19
C LEU A 292 -26.24 -10.25 -1.08
N ALA A 293 -25.88 -10.72 0.11
CA ALA A 293 -25.50 -12.11 0.36
C ALA A 293 -26.55 -13.13 -0.10
N LYS A 294 -27.84 -12.77 -0.09
CA LYS A 294 -28.92 -13.64 -0.61
C LYS A 294 -28.76 -13.92 -2.11
N TYR A 295 -28.33 -12.93 -2.89
CA TYR A 295 -28.14 -13.07 -4.32
C TYR A 295 -26.87 -13.87 -4.65
N HIS A 296 -25.81 -13.73 -3.84
CA HIS A 296 -24.61 -14.56 -3.95
C HIS A 296 -24.91 -16.02 -3.60
N ALA A 297 -25.62 -16.26 -2.49
CA ALA A 297 -26.07 -17.59 -2.08
C ALA A 297 -26.90 -18.26 -3.18
N GLN A 298 -27.93 -17.57 -3.71
CA GLN A 298 -28.76 -18.08 -4.81
C GLN A 298 -27.94 -18.43 -6.05
N ALA A 299 -26.94 -17.61 -6.40
CA ALA A 299 -26.09 -17.86 -7.55
C ALA A 299 -25.22 -19.11 -7.37
N LEU A 300 -24.68 -19.33 -6.17
CA LEU A 300 -23.83 -20.49 -5.86
C LEU A 300 -24.65 -21.77 -5.60
N ASP A 301 -25.82 -21.65 -4.98
CA ASP A 301 -26.81 -22.73 -4.81
C ASP A 301 -27.20 -23.31 -6.18
N ALA A 302 -27.46 -22.43 -7.17
CA ALA A 302 -27.79 -22.85 -8.53
C ALA A 302 -26.65 -23.61 -9.23
N LEU A 303 -25.40 -23.41 -8.80
CA LEU A 303 -24.23 -24.15 -9.29
C LEU A 303 -23.93 -25.41 -8.47
N GLY A 304 -24.56 -25.59 -7.31
CA GLY A 304 -24.20 -26.62 -6.33
C GLY A 304 -22.80 -26.42 -5.73
N SER A 305 -22.31 -25.18 -5.68
CA SER A 305 -20.96 -24.88 -5.18
C SER A 305 -21.01 -24.61 -3.67
N LEU A 306 -20.12 -25.26 -2.92
CA LEU A 306 -20.05 -25.07 -1.47
C LEU A 306 -19.60 -23.64 -1.12
N TYR A 307 -20.25 -23.04 -0.13
CA TYR A 307 -19.90 -21.72 0.36
C TYR A 307 -20.16 -21.57 1.86
N TYR A 308 -19.65 -20.48 2.42
CA TYR A 308 -19.94 -20.02 3.77
C TYR A 308 -19.98 -18.48 3.81
N THR A 309 -20.61 -17.91 4.84
CA THR A 309 -20.81 -16.46 4.98
C THR A 309 -21.01 -16.08 6.45
N GLY A 310 -20.84 -14.81 6.83
CA GLY A 310 -21.03 -14.34 8.22
C GLY A 310 -19.83 -14.54 9.14
N GLU A 311 -18.66 -14.89 8.58
CA GLU A 311 -17.48 -15.35 9.31
C GLU A 311 -16.20 -14.55 8.95
N ASN A 312 -15.07 -14.96 9.54
CA ASN A 312 -13.64 -14.77 9.20
C ASN A 312 -13.05 -13.41 8.80
N PHE A 313 -13.70 -12.61 7.97
CA PHE A 313 -13.11 -11.41 7.36
C PHE A 313 -13.60 -10.12 8.02
N ASP A 314 -12.69 -9.14 8.15
CA ASP A 314 -12.96 -7.90 8.87
C ASP A 314 -13.63 -6.83 7.98
N ASN A 315 -14.47 -5.99 8.58
CA ASN A 315 -15.09 -4.83 7.91
C ASN A 315 -15.07 -3.59 8.84
N PHE A 316 -13.89 -3.35 9.43
CA PHE A 316 -13.69 -2.37 10.51
C PHE A 316 -13.02 -1.07 10.06
N SER A 317 -12.09 -1.16 9.13
CA SER A 317 -11.19 -0.06 8.75
C SER A 317 -11.27 0.25 7.26
N PRO A 318 -11.13 1.51 6.81
CA PRO A 318 -11.26 1.88 5.39
C PRO A 318 -9.99 1.58 4.56
N VAL A 319 -9.16 0.61 4.95
CA VAL A 319 -7.89 0.33 4.25
C VAL A 319 -8.01 -0.70 3.13
N TYR A 320 -9.14 -1.43 3.08
CA TYR A 320 -9.42 -2.50 2.13
C TYR A 320 -10.38 -2.05 1.03
N GLY A 321 -10.33 -2.69 -0.13
CA GLY A 321 -11.22 -2.44 -1.26
C GLY A 321 -12.66 -2.86 -1.00
N SER A 322 -12.89 -3.79 -0.07
CA SER A 322 -14.22 -4.18 0.38
C SER A 322 -14.81 -3.25 1.45
N THR A 323 -14.01 -2.46 2.17
CA THR A 323 -14.49 -1.67 3.32
C THR A 323 -14.41 -0.16 3.09
N TYR A 324 -13.46 0.32 2.29
CA TYR A 324 -13.38 1.72 1.86
C TYR A 324 -14.71 2.22 1.25
N PRO A 325 -15.46 1.42 0.46
CA PRO A 325 -16.77 1.82 -0.06
C PRO A 325 -17.81 2.04 1.04
N ASP A 326 -17.79 1.25 2.12
CA ASP A 326 -18.72 1.41 3.24
C ASP A 326 -18.52 2.74 3.97
N PHE A 327 -17.28 3.26 3.97
CA PHE A 327 -16.96 4.61 4.45
C PHE A 327 -17.42 5.75 3.52
N HIS A 328 -18.11 5.41 2.43
CA HIS A 328 -18.72 6.34 1.48
C HIS A 328 -20.20 6.00 1.19
N GLY A 329 -20.85 5.24 2.08
CA GLY A 329 -22.28 4.90 1.96
C GLY A 329 -22.59 3.92 0.83
N ALA A 330 -21.58 3.19 0.35
CA ALA A 330 -21.77 2.03 -0.50
C ALA A 330 -21.98 0.77 0.35
N VAL A 331 -22.23 -0.34 -0.34
CA VAL A 331 -22.22 -1.71 0.18
C VAL A 331 -21.00 -2.39 -0.43
N GLY A 332 -19.90 -2.42 0.33
CA GLY A 332 -18.68 -3.09 -0.04
C GLY A 332 -18.70 -4.55 0.41
N VAL A 333 -18.23 -5.45 -0.45
CA VAL A 333 -18.23 -6.89 -0.19
C VAL A 333 -16.95 -7.51 -0.71
N THR A 334 -16.23 -8.22 0.16
CA THR A 334 -15.19 -9.16 -0.26
C THR A 334 -15.80 -10.51 -0.63
N VAL A 335 -15.32 -11.10 -1.72
CA VAL A 335 -15.63 -12.49 -2.08
C VAL A 335 -14.34 -13.27 -2.28
N GLU A 336 -14.31 -14.51 -1.84
CA GLU A 336 -13.08 -15.27 -1.61
C GLU A 336 -13.25 -16.69 -2.15
N GLN A 337 -12.59 -17.01 -3.25
CA GLN A 337 -12.67 -18.31 -3.95
C GLN A 337 -11.49 -19.22 -3.56
N ALA A 338 -11.70 -20.51 -3.33
CA ALA A 338 -10.58 -21.46 -3.23
C ALA A 338 -9.65 -21.37 -4.47
N SER A 339 -8.36 -21.14 -4.26
CA SER A 339 -7.39 -20.94 -5.33
C SER A 339 -6.93 -22.26 -5.93
N SER A 340 -7.05 -22.41 -7.25
CA SER A 340 -6.48 -23.55 -7.98
C SER A 340 -4.96 -23.46 -8.18
N ARG A 341 -4.35 -22.25 -8.09
CA ARG A 341 -2.90 -21.96 -8.28
C ARG A 341 -2.25 -22.70 -9.46
N GLY A 342 -3.01 -22.96 -10.50
CA GLY A 342 -2.64 -23.74 -11.67
C GLY A 342 -3.91 -24.12 -12.41
N ARG A 343 -3.82 -25.00 -13.41
CA ARG A 343 -5.01 -25.44 -14.17
C ARG A 343 -5.86 -26.48 -13.43
N VAL A 344 -5.21 -27.29 -12.61
CA VAL A 344 -5.85 -28.26 -11.71
C VAL A 344 -4.96 -28.45 -10.47
N GLN A 345 -5.56 -28.73 -9.32
CA GLN A 345 -4.81 -29.05 -8.10
C GLN A 345 -5.62 -29.98 -7.19
N GLU A 346 -4.96 -30.89 -6.49
CA GLU A 346 -5.57 -31.71 -5.44
C GLU A 346 -5.95 -30.86 -4.23
N SER A 347 -7.19 -31.00 -3.76
CA SER A 347 -7.69 -30.40 -2.52
C SER A 347 -8.42 -31.42 -1.65
N VAL A 348 -8.67 -31.06 -0.39
CA VAL A 348 -9.53 -31.85 0.51
C VAL A 348 -10.96 -32.03 -0.03
N ASN A 349 -11.38 -31.15 -0.96
CA ASN A 349 -12.70 -31.18 -1.60
C ASN A 349 -12.69 -31.87 -2.97
N GLY A 350 -11.61 -32.58 -3.32
CA GLY A 350 -11.39 -33.21 -4.63
C GLY A 350 -10.54 -32.35 -5.56
N LEU A 351 -10.55 -32.69 -6.87
CA LEU A 351 -9.80 -31.93 -7.87
C LEU A 351 -10.40 -30.52 -8.06
N LEU A 352 -9.61 -29.50 -7.73
CA LEU A 352 -9.95 -28.10 -7.92
C LEU A 352 -9.41 -27.63 -9.26
N THR A 353 -10.29 -27.23 -10.18
CA THR A 353 -9.89 -26.81 -11.54
C THR A 353 -10.01 -25.31 -11.72
N PHE A 354 -9.16 -24.74 -12.57
CA PHE A 354 -9.21 -23.30 -12.88
C PHE A 354 -10.59 -22.86 -13.44
N PRO A 355 -11.22 -23.59 -14.39
CA PRO A 355 -12.60 -23.31 -14.80
C PRO A 355 -13.62 -23.27 -13.65
N PHE A 356 -13.51 -24.16 -12.65
CA PHE A 356 -14.41 -24.15 -11.49
C PHE A 356 -14.26 -22.86 -10.69
N THR A 357 -13.01 -22.44 -10.41
CA THR A 357 -12.75 -21.21 -9.66
C THR A 357 -13.28 -19.96 -10.37
N ILE A 358 -13.13 -19.91 -11.70
CA ILE A 358 -13.65 -18.83 -12.54
C ILE A 358 -15.18 -18.78 -12.50
N ARG A 359 -15.83 -19.95 -12.62
CA ARG A 359 -17.31 -20.05 -12.70
C ARG A 359 -18.02 -19.47 -11.48
N ASN A 360 -17.50 -19.73 -10.29
CA ASN A 360 -18.12 -19.23 -9.05
C ASN A 360 -18.01 -17.71 -8.93
N GLN A 361 -16.87 -17.14 -9.35
CA GLN A 361 -16.70 -15.69 -9.39
C GLN A 361 -17.63 -15.03 -10.43
N VAL A 362 -17.79 -15.62 -11.61
CA VAL A 362 -18.75 -15.15 -12.63
C VAL A 362 -20.17 -15.15 -12.07
N ALA A 363 -20.60 -16.24 -11.43
CA ALA A 363 -21.94 -16.35 -10.85
C ALA A 363 -22.19 -15.28 -9.77
N THR A 364 -21.21 -15.05 -8.90
CA THR A 364 -21.28 -14.01 -7.86
C THR A 364 -21.29 -12.59 -8.45
N GLY A 365 -20.52 -12.33 -9.51
CA GLY A 365 -20.55 -11.05 -10.23
C GLY A 365 -21.89 -10.76 -10.88
N LEU A 366 -22.50 -11.74 -11.55
CA LEU A 366 -23.84 -11.59 -12.13
C LEU A 366 -24.93 -11.48 -11.05
N GLY A 367 -24.82 -12.26 -9.98
CA GLY A 367 -25.70 -12.17 -8.81
C GLY A 367 -25.66 -10.79 -8.15
N THR A 368 -24.48 -10.16 -8.10
CA THR A 368 -24.31 -8.79 -7.63
C THR A 368 -25.08 -7.80 -8.48
N VAL A 369 -24.95 -7.86 -9.81
CA VAL A 369 -25.67 -6.94 -10.72
C VAL A 369 -27.18 -7.10 -10.56
N ARG A 370 -27.67 -8.34 -10.50
CA ARG A 370 -29.09 -8.64 -10.22
C ARG A 370 -29.55 -8.02 -8.90
N GLY A 371 -28.79 -8.25 -7.82
CA GLY A 371 -29.10 -7.75 -6.49
C GLY A 371 -29.11 -6.23 -6.44
N ALA A 372 -28.10 -5.58 -7.01
CA ALA A 372 -28.00 -4.12 -7.02
C ALA A 372 -29.15 -3.45 -7.80
N VAL A 373 -29.55 -4.03 -8.93
CA VAL A 373 -30.70 -3.53 -9.71
C VAL A 373 -32.00 -3.70 -8.93
N THR A 374 -32.21 -4.87 -8.32
CA THR A 374 -33.42 -5.18 -7.54
C THR A 374 -33.54 -4.29 -6.31
N GLU A 375 -32.43 -4.06 -5.59
CA GLU A 375 -32.38 -3.29 -4.34
C GLU A 375 -32.08 -1.80 -4.54
N ARG A 376 -32.12 -1.30 -5.79
CA ARG A 376 -31.68 0.05 -6.19
C ARG A 376 -32.20 1.16 -5.28
N SER A 377 -33.50 1.17 -4.97
CA SER A 377 -34.09 2.24 -4.16
C SER A 377 -33.47 2.27 -2.76
N GLY A 378 -33.34 1.10 -2.13
CA GLY A 378 -32.78 0.97 -0.79
C GLY A 378 -31.31 1.32 -0.73
N LEU A 379 -30.54 0.98 -1.77
CA LEU A 379 -29.13 1.38 -1.90
C LEU A 379 -28.96 2.91 -2.00
N PHE A 380 -29.85 3.60 -2.71
CA PHE A 380 -29.80 5.07 -2.78
C PHE A 380 -30.19 5.71 -1.45
N ASP A 381 -31.16 5.14 -0.75
CA ASP A 381 -31.56 5.61 0.58
C ASP A 381 -30.45 5.39 1.61
N LEU A 382 -29.78 4.24 1.58
CA LEU A 382 -28.59 3.97 2.39
C LEU A 382 -27.50 5.03 2.16
N GLN A 383 -27.09 5.24 0.91
CA GLN A 383 -26.02 6.19 0.59
C GLN A 383 -26.40 7.60 1.02
N LYS A 384 -27.64 8.02 0.81
CA LYS A 384 -28.09 9.35 1.22
C LYS A 384 -28.06 9.52 2.75
N GLN A 385 -28.62 8.56 3.47
CA GLN A 385 -28.68 8.58 4.93
C GLN A 385 -27.28 8.48 5.54
N PHE A 386 -26.36 7.79 4.88
CA PHE A 386 -24.96 7.72 5.28
C PHE A 386 -24.34 9.11 5.39
N PHE A 387 -24.39 9.93 4.32
CA PHE A 387 -23.77 11.26 4.35
C PHE A 387 -24.51 12.24 5.26
N GLN A 388 -25.84 12.16 5.34
CA GLN A 388 -26.61 12.98 6.28
C GLN A 388 -26.31 12.64 7.74
N SER A 389 -26.17 11.35 8.08
CA SER A 389 -25.80 10.92 9.43
C SER A 389 -24.35 11.26 9.79
N ALA A 390 -23.45 11.34 8.80
CA ALA A 390 -22.06 11.75 9.02
C ALA A 390 -21.99 13.14 9.65
N LEU A 391 -22.78 14.11 9.16
CA LEU A 391 -22.84 15.47 9.73
C LEU A 391 -23.40 15.49 11.16
N LYS A 392 -24.38 14.63 11.46
CA LYS A 392 -24.95 14.49 12.82
C LYS A 392 -23.92 13.91 13.78
N GLN A 393 -23.22 12.85 13.36
CA GLN A 393 -22.17 12.21 14.14
C GLN A 393 -20.99 13.17 14.37
N ALA A 394 -20.60 13.94 13.35
CA ALA A 394 -19.57 14.96 13.46
C ALA A 394 -19.93 16.06 14.47
N ALA A 395 -21.19 16.50 14.49
CA ALA A 395 -21.66 17.51 15.43
C ALA A 395 -21.54 17.06 16.90
N GLN A 396 -21.61 15.74 17.15
CA GLN A 396 -21.48 15.14 18.48
C GLN A 396 -20.03 14.96 18.93
N GLN A 397 -19.05 15.04 18.02
CA GLN A 397 -17.65 14.87 18.38
C GLN A 397 -17.13 16.02 19.26
N PRO A 398 -16.30 15.75 20.27
CA PRO A 398 -15.72 16.80 21.10
C PRO A 398 -14.74 17.70 20.32
N VAL A 399 -13.98 17.12 19.39
CA VAL A 399 -13.10 17.85 18.48
C VAL A 399 -13.94 18.41 17.32
N LYS A 400 -13.78 19.71 17.04
CA LYS A 400 -14.51 20.44 15.98
C LYS A 400 -13.64 20.77 14.78
N SER A 401 -12.33 20.86 14.97
CA SER A 401 -11.37 21.10 13.89
C SER A 401 -10.05 20.41 14.21
N PHE A 402 -9.39 19.85 13.21
CA PHE A 402 -7.98 19.48 13.30
C PHE A 402 -7.13 20.58 12.66
N VAL A 403 -5.96 20.84 13.22
CA VAL A 403 -4.94 21.72 12.61
C VAL A 403 -3.68 20.90 12.43
N PHE A 404 -3.02 21.03 11.29
CA PHE A 404 -1.75 20.35 11.02
C PHE A 404 -0.82 21.23 10.21
N GLY A 405 0.49 20.99 10.36
CA GLY A 405 1.53 21.62 9.58
C GLY A 405 2.74 22.04 10.42
N ASP A 406 3.87 22.18 9.74
CA ASP A 406 5.15 22.56 10.32
C ASP A 406 5.91 23.46 9.33
N ALA A 407 6.33 24.64 9.78
CA ALA A 407 7.09 25.59 8.98
C ALA A 407 8.49 25.06 8.60
N HIS A 408 9.03 24.14 9.39
CA HIS A 408 10.32 23.50 9.13
C HIS A 408 10.20 22.22 8.32
N ASP A 409 8.99 21.70 8.13
CA ASP A 409 8.73 20.51 7.30
C ASP A 409 7.55 20.72 6.35
N PRO A 410 7.73 21.61 5.35
CA PRO A 410 6.73 21.83 4.32
C PRO A 410 6.47 20.56 3.48
N ALA A 411 7.44 19.66 3.38
CA ALA A 411 7.33 18.42 2.62
C ALA A 411 6.31 17.45 3.23
N LEU A 412 6.39 17.13 4.53
CA LEU A 412 5.40 16.26 5.19
C LEU A 412 4.04 16.93 5.32
N THR A 413 4.03 18.24 5.57
CA THR A 413 2.80 19.03 5.58
C THR A 413 2.07 18.91 4.24
N ARG A 414 2.81 19.07 3.12
CA ARG A 414 2.29 18.92 1.76
C ARG A 414 1.75 17.51 1.50
N ARG A 415 2.44 16.45 1.95
CA ARG A 415 1.99 15.07 1.76
C ARG A 415 0.68 14.78 2.47
N LEU A 416 0.54 15.22 3.72
CA LEU A 416 -0.73 15.03 4.44
C LEU A 416 -1.84 15.80 3.74
N LEU A 417 -1.57 17.03 3.30
CA LEU A 417 -2.53 17.80 2.49
C LEU A 417 -2.92 17.07 1.19
N GLU A 418 -1.95 16.49 0.46
CA GLU A 418 -2.22 15.71 -0.76
C GLU A 418 -3.19 14.58 -0.46
N LEU A 419 -2.92 13.79 0.58
CA LEU A 419 -3.78 12.69 0.97
C LEU A 419 -5.21 13.13 1.24
N LEU A 420 -5.38 14.22 2.00
CA LEU A 420 -6.70 14.75 2.32
C LEU A 420 -7.46 15.19 1.05
N LEU A 421 -6.78 15.85 0.12
CA LEU A 421 -7.38 16.30 -1.14
C LEU A 421 -7.75 15.13 -2.06
N LEU A 422 -6.94 14.07 -2.10
CA LEU A 422 -7.25 12.83 -2.83
C LEU A 422 -8.55 12.19 -2.33
N HIS A 423 -8.84 12.26 -1.04
CA HIS A 423 -10.07 11.76 -0.43
C HIS A 423 -11.26 12.75 -0.43
N ARG A 424 -11.12 13.88 -1.13
CA ARG A 424 -12.12 14.97 -1.15
C ARG A 424 -12.46 15.53 0.23
N ILE A 425 -11.53 15.44 1.18
CA ILE A 425 -11.68 16.06 2.50
C ILE A 425 -11.53 17.57 2.34
N GLU A 426 -12.45 18.32 2.93
CA GLU A 426 -12.37 19.78 3.00
C GLU A 426 -11.22 20.21 3.90
N VAL A 427 -10.32 21.00 3.34
CA VAL A 427 -9.19 21.62 4.02
C VAL A 427 -9.19 23.12 3.75
N ARG A 428 -8.88 23.93 4.76
CA ARG A 428 -8.76 25.39 4.65
C ARG A 428 -7.34 25.81 5.05
N ALA A 429 -6.78 26.80 4.38
CA ALA A 429 -5.50 27.39 4.79
C ALA A 429 -5.65 28.02 6.19
N LEU A 430 -4.63 27.96 7.03
CA LEU A 430 -4.63 28.72 8.27
C LEU A 430 -4.33 30.20 7.98
N ASP A 431 -5.20 31.12 8.41
CA ASP A 431 -5.12 32.56 8.12
C ASP A 431 -4.50 33.39 9.25
N ARG A 432 -4.46 32.83 10.47
CA ARG A 432 -3.79 33.41 11.64
C ARG A 432 -3.20 32.31 12.50
N ALA A 433 -2.14 32.63 13.22
CA ALA A 433 -1.53 31.67 14.14
C ALA A 433 -2.53 31.22 15.23
N VAL A 434 -2.50 29.93 15.54
CA VAL A 434 -3.33 29.33 16.61
C VAL A 434 -2.48 28.45 17.50
N THR A 435 -2.89 28.30 18.76
CA THR A 435 -2.28 27.35 19.70
C THR A 435 -3.35 26.37 20.15
N VAL A 436 -3.10 25.08 19.91
CA VAL A 436 -4.01 23.97 20.27
C VAL A 436 -3.19 22.93 21.02
N ASP A 437 -3.64 22.55 22.22
CA ASP A 437 -2.94 21.61 23.11
C ASP A 437 -1.45 21.95 23.33
N GLY A 438 -1.15 23.26 23.47
CA GLY A 438 0.21 23.77 23.67
C GLY A 438 1.08 23.81 22.42
N GLN A 439 0.59 23.33 21.27
CA GLN A 439 1.29 23.39 19.99
C GLN A 439 0.86 24.62 19.19
N ARG A 440 1.83 25.41 18.74
CA ARG A 440 1.60 26.59 17.88
C ARG A 440 1.64 26.18 16.41
N PHE A 441 0.65 26.66 15.65
CA PHE A 441 0.57 26.53 14.20
C PHE A 441 0.54 27.92 13.58
N ASP A 442 1.42 28.18 12.62
CA ASP A 442 1.55 29.49 11.98
C ASP A 442 0.81 29.57 10.64
N ALA A 443 0.30 30.76 10.33
CA ALA A 443 -0.34 31.02 9.05
C ALA A 443 0.69 30.88 7.90
N GLY A 444 0.26 30.33 6.77
CA GLY A 444 1.13 30.06 5.62
C GLY A 444 1.89 28.73 5.66
N SER A 445 1.99 28.07 6.82
CA SER A 445 2.64 26.76 6.99
C SER A 445 1.75 25.69 7.61
N ALA A 446 0.49 26.01 7.88
CA ALA A 446 -0.48 25.09 8.48
C ALA A 446 -1.86 25.19 7.83
N TYR A 447 -2.66 24.15 8.06
CA TYR A 447 -3.98 23.95 7.48
C TYR A 447 -4.97 23.50 8.55
N VAL A 448 -6.25 23.75 8.30
CA VAL A 448 -7.37 23.41 9.17
C VAL A 448 -8.30 22.44 8.44
N VAL A 449 -8.69 21.38 9.13
CA VAL A 449 -9.68 20.39 8.67
C VAL A 449 -10.92 20.50 9.54
N PRO A 450 -12.04 21.05 9.04
CA PRO A 450 -13.31 21.05 9.75
C PRO A 450 -13.80 19.62 9.98
N VAL A 451 -14.23 19.26 11.19
CA VAL A 451 -14.75 17.91 11.46
C VAL A 451 -16.14 17.70 10.85
N GLN A 452 -16.98 18.74 10.87
CA GLN A 452 -18.35 18.68 10.34
C GLN A 452 -18.37 18.87 8.82
N GLN A 453 -18.16 17.78 8.09
CA GLN A 453 -18.20 17.72 6.62
C GLN A 453 -18.70 16.35 6.14
N ALA A 454 -19.03 16.22 4.85
CA ALA A 454 -19.54 14.97 4.28
C ALA A 454 -18.57 13.79 4.51
N GLN A 455 -17.26 14.05 4.40
CA GLN A 455 -16.19 13.06 4.61
C GLN A 455 -15.78 12.87 6.09
N PHE A 456 -16.64 13.23 7.05
CA PHE A 456 -16.34 13.15 8.48
C PHE A 456 -15.72 11.81 8.92
N ARG A 457 -16.23 10.68 8.42
CA ARG A 457 -15.74 9.36 8.85
C ARG A 457 -14.31 9.10 8.42
N LEU A 458 -13.89 9.58 7.23
CA LEU A 458 -12.48 9.53 6.84
C LEU A 458 -11.63 10.53 7.63
N VAL A 459 -12.14 11.74 7.92
CA VAL A 459 -11.45 12.69 8.80
C VAL A 459 -11.18 12.05 10.17
N HIS A 460 -12.17 11.36 10.73
CA HIS A 460 -12.00 10.59 11.96
C HIS A 460 -10.96 9.48 11.79
N SER A 461 -11.05 8.68 10.73
CA SER A 461 -10.11 7.59 10.47
C SER A 461 -8.67 8.04 10.29
N ILE A 462 -8.42 9.25 9.77
CA ILE A 462 -7.06 9.77 9.54
C ILE A 462 -6.47 10.38 10.82
N PHE A 463 -7.26 11.15 11.59
CA PHE A 463 -6.74 11.98 12.68
C PHE A 463 -7.03 11.47 14.09
N ALA A 464 -8.17 10.82 14.31
CA ALA A 464 -8.63 10.47 15.65
C ALA A 464 -8.05 9.13 16.12
N GLU A 465 -8.22 8.84 17.41
CA GLU A 465 -7.97 7.49 17.91
C GLU A 465 -8.94 6.50 17.25
N THR A 466 -8.43 5.31 16.95
CA THR A 466 -9.28 4.23 16.46
C THR A 466 -10.27 3.87 17.56
N PRO A 467 -11.57 3.78 17.25
CA PRO A 467 -12.57 3.41 18.25
C PRO A 467 -12.22 2.11 18.97
N PRO A 468 -12.56 1.96 20.27
CA PRO A 468 -12.26 0.74 21.01
C PRO A 468 -12.83 -0.50 20.32
N ILE A 469 -11.97 -1.48 20.11
CA ILE A 469 -12.36 -2.81 19.65
C ILE A 469 -12.90 -3.57 20.86
N LYS A 470 -14.16 -4.02 20.78
CA LYS A 470 -14.76 -4.82 21.85
C LYS A 470 -14.24 -6.26 21.73
N GLY A 471 -13.20 -6.59 22.49
CA GLY A 471 -12.85 -7.94 23.01
C GLY A 471 -12.73 -9.14 22.05
N ASP A 472 -13.06 -8.99 20.78
CA ASP A 472 -13.25 -10.08 19.84
C ASP A 472 -12.11 -10.10 18.82
N VAL A 473 -11.92 -11.28 18.23
CA VAL A 473 -10.96 -11.64 17.17
C VAL A 473 -10.82 -10.54 16.12
N PHE A 474 -9.59 -10.12 15.80
CA PHE A 474 -9.28 -9.23 14.68
C PHE A 474 -8.29 -9.89 13.71
N TYR A 475 -8.60 -9.84 12.40
CA TYR A 475 -7.78 -10.47 11.36
C TYR A 475 -6.64 -9.56 10.86
N GLY A 476 -6.87 -8.24 10.79
CA GLY A 476 -5.92 -7.23 10.31
C GLY A 476 -5.45 -6.20 11.35
N SER A 477 -4.89 -5.09 10.87
CA SER A 477 -4.37 -4.01 11.73
C SER A 477 -5.51 -3.35 12.51
N THR A 478 -5.31 -3.22 13.81
CA THR A 478 -6.31 -2.74 14.75
C THR A 478 -6.35 -1.21 14.85
N SER A 479 -5.36 -0.52 14.27
CA SER A 479 -5.33 0.94 14.10
C SER A 479 -5.15 1.33 12.65
N TYR A 480 -5.94 2.30 12.20
CA TYR A 480 -5.87 2.85 10.84
C TYR A 480 -5.64 4.36 10.81
N ALA A 481 -5.26 4.94 11.95
CA ALA A 481 -4.92 6.36 12.04
C ALA A 481 -3.65 6.65 11.22
N ILE A 482 -3.77 7.59 10.27
CA ILE A 482 -2.68 7.94 9.36
C ILE A 482 -1.86 9.13 9.87
N ALA A 483 -2.51 10.18 10.38
CA ALA A 483 -1.81 11.40 10.81
C ALA A 483 -0.69 11.16 11.83
N PRO A 484 -0.83 10.25 12.82
CA PRO A 484 0.28 9.91 13.72
C PRO A 484 1.52 9.35 12.99
N ALA A 485 1.32 8.54 11.95
CA ALA A 485 2.39 7.89 11.20
C ALA A 485 3.18 8.88 10.32
N TYR A 486 2.57 10.00 9.94
CA TYR A 486 3.19 11.00 9.05
C TYR A 486 4.32 11.79 9.70
N GLY A 487 4.43 11.85 11.03
CA GLY A 487 5.48 12.62 11.71
C GLY A 487 5.30 14.14 11.70
N VAL A 488 4.30 14.67 10.99
CA VAL A 488 3.92 16.11 11.02
C VAL A 488 3.27 16.48 12.36
N ALA A 489 3.38 17.74 12.77
CA ALA A 489 2.62 18.26 13.89
C ALA A 489 1.13 18.36 13.53
N PHE A 490 0.26 17.88 14.43
CA PHE A 490 -1.19 18.06 14.33
C PHE A 490 -1.84 18.07 15.70
N ALA A 491 -2.99 18.73 15.83
CA ALA A 491 -3.76 18.80 17.06
C ALA A 491 -5.27 18.90 16.79
N GLY A 492 -6.09 18.42 17.73
CA GLY A 492 -7.56 18.47 17.67
C GLY A 492 -8.12 19.58 18.57
N SER A 493 -8.70 20.61 17.97
CA SER A 493 -9.34 21.70 18.70
C SER A 493 -10.79 21.38 19.09
N ARG A 494 -11.13 21.59 20.36
CA ARG A 494 -12.52 21.53 20.86
C ARG A 494 -13.38 22.71 20.39
N SER A 495 -12.75 23.79 19.96
CA SER A 495 -13.41 24.94 19.36
C SER A 495 -13.29 24.90 17.85
N ARG A 496 -14.30 25.42 17.14
CA ARG A 496 -14.23 25.59 15.69
C ARG A 496 -13.13 26.57 15.34
N ILE A 497 -12.29 26.20 14.38
CA ILE A 497 -11.32 27.09 13.75
C ILE A 497 -11.79 27.28 12.31
N ASP A 498 -12.14 28.51 11.95
CA ASP A 498 -12.68 28.76 10.61
C ASP A 498 -11.61 28.59 9.53
N GLY A 499 -10.40 29.10 9.75
CA GLY A 499 -9.37 29.17 8.71
C GLY A 499 -9.74 30.14 7.57
N GLY A 500 -8.83 30.29 6.61
CA GLY A 500 -8.93 31.13 5.43
C GLY A 500 -9.57 30.44 4.23
N ALA A 501 -9.00 30.63 3.04
CA ALA A 501 -9.55 30.06 1.81
C ALA A 501 -9.56 28.52 1.84
N ARG A 502 -10.59 27.92 1.22
CA ARG A 502 -10.62 26.48 0.96
C ARG A 502 -9.49 26.13 -0.01
N VAL A 503 -8.76 25.05 0.31
CA VAL A 503 -7.69 24.54 -0.53
C VAL A 503 -8.30 23.60 -1.56
N ALA A 504 -8.22 23.97 -2.84
CA ALA A 504 -8.74 23.17 -3.94
C ALA A 504 -7.65 22.33 -4.65
N ALA A 505 -6.40 22.74 -4.52
CA ALA A 505 -5.25 22.09 -5.13
C ALA A 505 -4.03 22.22 -4.23
N LEU A 506 -3.07 21.33 -4.43
CA LEU A 506 -1.79 21.40 -3.77
C LEU A 506 -1.04 22.69 -4.16
N PRO A 507 -0.37 23.37 -3.20
CA PRO A 507 0.55 24.46 -3.52
C PRO A 507 1.63 24.02 -4.52
N ALA A 508 2.33 24.95 -5.19
CA ALA A 508 3.52 24.54 -5.95
C ALA A 508 4.66 24.16 -5.00
N GLU A 509 5.47 23.15 -5.35
CA GLU A 509 6.75 22.92 -4.65
C GLU A 509 7.71 24.06 -5.02
N GLN A 510 8.29 24.70 -4.01
CA GLN A 510 9.18 25.84 -4.18
C GLN A 510 10.57 25.49 -3.69
N GLY A 511 11.33 24.74 -4.50
CA GLY A 511 12.75 24.50 -4.25
C GLY A 511 13.62 25.62 -4.83
N ALA A 512 14.45 26.26 -4.01
CA ALA A 512 15.26 27.40 -4.44
C ALA A 512 16.54 27.58 -3.62
N VAL A 513 17.48 28.34 -4.19
CA VAL A 513 18.67 28.86 -3.47
C VAL A 513 18.43 30.32 -3.15
N LEU A 514 18.31 30.62 -1.88
CA LEU A 514 18.12 31.96 -1.34
C LEU A 514 19.48 32.63 -1.15
N GLY A 515 19.69 33.77 -1.80
CA GLY A 515 20.93 34.55 -1.73
C GLY A 515 21.95 34.26 -2.84
N GLY A 516 21.62 33.39 -3.81
CA GLY A 516 22.46 33.16 -5.00
C GLY A 516 23.77 32.43 -4.66
N GLN A 517 24.90 32.88 -5.21
CA GLN A 517 26.19 32.23 -5.01
C GLN A 517 26.70 32.46 -3.58
N ALA A 518 26.93 31.38 -2.82
CA ALA A 518 27.47 31.46 -1.47
C ALA A 518 28.95 31.91 -1.46
N GLY A 519 29.32 32.69 -0.43
CA GLY A 519 30.70 33.07 -0.16
C GLY A 519 31.45 32.09 0.75
N PHE A 520 30.74 31.30 1.55
CA PHE A 520 31.31 30.36 2.52
C PHE A 520 30.71 28.95 2.43
N ALA A 521 29.39 28.83 2.50
CA ALA A 521 28.71 27.54 2.42
C ALA A 521 27.25 27.71 1.99
N TYR A 522 26.62 26.64 1.53
CA TYR A 522 25.17 26.53 1.49
C TYR A 522 24.67 25.72 2.68
N ALA A 523 23.51 26.08 3.23
CA ALA A 523 22.85 25.35 4.31
C ALA A 523 21.46 24.86 3.93
N ILE A 524 21.13 23.63 4.33
CA ILE A 524 19.81 23.00 4.15
C ILE A 524 19.36 22.48 5.50
N ASP A 525 18.15 22.85 5.93
CA ASP A 525 17.58 22.36 7.19
C ASP A 525 17.19 20.88 7.05
N TRP A 526 17.72 20.02 7.92
CA TRP A 526 17.43 18.58 7.89
C TRP A 526 16.05 18.24 8.47
N ARG A 527 15.36 19.21 9.08
CA ARG A 527 13.95 19.05 9.48
C ARG A 527 13.03 18.91 8.28
N ASP A 528 13.38 19.47 7.12
CA ASP A 528 12.63 19.23 5.89
C ASP A 528 12.83 17.78 5.43
N TYR A 529 11.75 17.01 5.36
CA TYR A 529 11.81 15.59 4.98
C TYR A 529 12.48 15.32 3.62
N ASN A 530 12.42 16.29 2.70
CA ASN A 530 13.04 16.16 1.39
C ASN A 530 14.55 16.51 1.39
N ALA A 531 15.13 16.93 2.52
CA ALA A 531 16.57 17.21 2.63
C ALA A 531 17.44 15.99 2.28
N GLY A 532 16.99 14.77 2.60
CA GLY A 532 17.67 13.53 2.20
C GLY A 532 17.71 13.34 0.68
N ARG A 533 16.64 13.72 -0.05
CA ARG A 533 16.60 13.70 -1.51
C ARG A 533 17.55 14.74 -2.11
N ALA A 534 17.62 15.93 -1.51
CA ALA A 534 18.58 16.96 -1.91
C ALA A 534 20.03 16.49 -1.72
N LEU A 535 20.33 15.86 -0.57
CA LEU A 535 21.64 15.29 -0.28
C LEU A 535 22.04 14.19 -1.29
N ALA A 536 21.13 13.26 -1.60
CA ALA A 536 21.36 12.23 -2.61
C ALA A 536 21.68 12.84 -3.98
N ALA A 537 20.92 13.85 -4.41
CA ALA A 537 21.15 14.55 -5.68
C ALA A 537 22.50 15.28 -5.72
N LEU A 538 22.89 15.94 -4.62
CA LEU A 538 24.19 16.62 -4.48
C LEU A 538 25.37 15.64 -4.54
N GLN A 539 25.33 14.57 -3.73
CA GLN A 539 26.38 13.54 -3.73
C GLN A 539 26.41 12.73 -5.04
N GLY A 540 25.28 12.64 -5.75
CA GLY A 540 25.19 12.11 -7.11
C GLY A 540 26.07 12.90 -8.09
N LYS A 541 26.20 14.21 -7.89
CA LYS A 541 27.05 15.13 -8.68
C LYS A 541 28.46 15.31 -8.12
N GLY A 542 28.85 14.52 -7.11
CA GLY A 542 30.16 14.60 -6.48
C GLY A 542 30.33 15.78 -5.51
N VAL A 543 29.26 16.49 -5.14
CA VAL A 543 29.32 17.57 -4.15
C VAL A 543 29.56 16.99 -2.76
N ILE A 544 30.55 17.53 -2.06
CA ILE A 544 30.87 17.17 -0.69
C ILE A 544 29.88 17.88 0.25
N ALA A 545 29.22 17.10 1.11
CA ALA A 545 28.30 17.62 2.11
C ALA A 545 28.77 17.22 3.51
N ARG A 546 28.49 18.09 4.47
CA ARG A 546 28.70 17.87 5.91
C ARG A 546 27.38 18.03 6.63
N ALA A 547 27.27 17.54 7.86
CA ALA A 547 26.13 17.78 8.74
C ALA A 547 26.57 18.40 10.06
N ALA A 548 25.80 19.36 10.54
CA ALA A 548 25.97 19.95 11.87
C ALA A 548 25.35 19.03 12.94
N PHE A 549 26.15 18.60 13.93
CA PHE A 549 25.68 17.71 15.02
C PHE A 549 25.06 18.48 16.18
N GLN A 550 25.10 19.81 16.13
CA GLN A 550 24.48 20.72 17.08
C GLN A 550 23.77 21.83 16.29
N PRO A 551 22.70 22.42 16.85
CA PRO A 551 22.01 23.51 16.19
C PRO A 551 22.91 24.76 16.05
N PHE A 552 22.59 25.59 15.08
CA PHE A 552 23.22 26.89 14.88
C PHE A 552 22.26 27.90 14.27
N THR A 553 22.47 29.18 14.54
CA THR A 553 21.74 30.29 13.94
C THR A 553 22.72 31.15 13.15
N THR A 554 22.39 31.52 11.92
CA THR A 554 23.27 32.33 11.06
C THR A 554 22.51 33.40 10.29
N ALA A 555 23.21 34.45 9.88
CA ALA A 555 22.66 35.51 9.05
C ALA A 555 22.56 35.04 7.59
N THR A 556 21.39 35.22 6.98
CA THR A 556 21.11 34.94 5.57
C THR A 556 20.57 36.18 4.86
N THR A 557 20.38 36.11 3.55
CA THR A 557 19.75 37.20 2.78
C THR A 557 18.27 37.43 3.13
N GLN A 558 17.65 36.53 3.89
CA GLN A 558 16.26 36.61 4.36
C GLN A 558 16.18 36.94 5.87
N GLY A 559 17.30 37.33 6.49
CA GLY A 559 17.40 37.53 7.93
C GLY A 559 18.07 36.36 8.64
N GLU A 560 17.93 36.30 9.96
CA GLU A 560 18.49 35.22 10.77
C GLU A 560 17.68 33.94 10.62
N VAL A 561 18.36 32.82 10.40
CA VAL A 561 17.74 31.50 10.22
C VAL A 561 18.42 30.50 11.15
N SER A 562 17.62 29.74 11.88
CA SER A 562 18.07 28.68 12.77
C SER A 562 17.97 27.31 12.12
N PHE A 563 19.02 26.52 12.27
CA PHE A 563 19.17 25.18 11.72
C PHE A 563 19.29 24.17 12.86
N ALA A 564 18.55 23.07 12.78
CA ALA A 564 18.61 22.00 13.78
C ALA A 564 19.81 21.06 13.56
N ALA A 565 20.09 20.21 14.55
CA ALA A 565 21.06 19.12 14.38
C ALA A 565 20.65 18.22 13.19
N GLY A 566 21.64 17.78 12.42
CA GLY A 566 21.52 17.10 11.13
C GLY A 566 21.59 18.03 9.92
N SER A 567 21.37 19.35 10.09
CA SER A 567 21.34 20.30 8.97
C SER A 567 22.60 20.24 8.13
N LEU A 568 22.41 20.26 6.82
CA LEU A 568 23.48 20.07 5.85
C LEU A 568 24.26 21.37 5.68
N VAL A 569 25.58 21.24 5.60
CA VAL A 569 26.52 22.30 5.30
C VAL A 569 27.32 21.88 4.07
N ILE A 570 27.15 22.61 2.97
CA ILE A 570 27.86 22.40 1.71
C ILE A 570 28.92 23.50 1.61
N PRO A 571 30.17 23.25 2.03
CA PRO A 571 31.22 24.28 1.97
C PRO A 571 31.50 24.66 0.52
N VAL A 572 31.90 25.90 0.25
CA VAL A 572 32.40 26.29 -1.08
C VAL A 572 33.85 25.87 -1.28
N ALA A 573 34.64 25.87 -0.20
CA ALA A 573 36.04 25.49 -0.22
C ALA A 573 36.21 23.96 -0.29
N GLY A 574 37.20 23.50 -1.05
CA GLY A 574 37.53 22.08 -1.18
C GLY A 574 36.56 21.26 -2.03
N GLN A 575 35.63 21.92 -2.74
CA GLN A 575 34.67 21.24 -3.62
C GLN A 575 35.27 20.89 -4.98
N PRO A 576 34.86 19.76 -5.58
CA PRO A 576 35.16 19.46 -6.99
C PRO A 576 34.53 20.46 -7.96
N LEU A 577 33.35 21.00 -7.62
CA LEU A 577 32.64 22.03 -8.37
C LEU A 577 32.83 23.39 -7.69
N GLN A 578 33.02 24.46 -8.47
CA GLN A 578 33.26 25.81 -7.93
C GLN A 578 32.40 26.87 -8.63
N GLY A 579 32.24 28.03 -7.98
CA GLY A 579 31.53 29.19 -8.54
C GLY A 579 30.13 28.84 -9.04
N THR A 580 29.85 29.20 -10.29
CA THR A 580 28.55 28.99 -10.94
C THR A 580 28.18 27.51 -11.06
N ALA A 581 29.14 26.62 -11.33
CA ALA A 581 28.87 25.18 -11.44
C ALA A 581 28.38 24.56 -10.12
N LEU A 582 28.95 25.01 -8.99
CA LEU A 582 28.46 24.59 -7.66
C LEU A 582 27.06 25.14 -7.39
N LEU A 583 26.83 26.43 -7.70
CA LEU A 583 25.50 27.04 -7.57
C LEU A 583 24.45 26.32 -8.43
N GLU A 584 24.77 25.97 -9.66
CA GLU A 584 23.87 25.22 -10.55
C GLU A 584 23.56 23.82 -10.01
N ALA A 585 24.58 23.12 -9.49
CA ALA A 585 24.39 21.81 -8.87
C ALA A 585 23.45 21.88 -7.67
N VAL A 586 23.66 22.87 -6.79
CA VAL A 586 22.83 23.12 -5.59
C VAL A 586 21.43 23.58 -5.98
N THR A 587 21.29 24.49 -6.95
CA THR A 587 19.99 24.97 -7.44
C THR A 587 19.17 23.86 -8.07
N SER A 588 19.80 23.00 -8.87
CA SER A 588 19.15 21.84 -9.47
C SER A 588 18.73 20.82 -8.40
N ALA A 589 19.54 20.58 -7.37
CA ALA A 589 19.17 19.70 -6.26
C ALA A 589 18.01 20.29 -5.44
N ALA A 590 18.06 21.59 -5.12
CA ALA A 590 17.02 22.32 -4.41
C ALA A 590 15.68 22.21 -5.13
N ARG A 591 15.65 22.52 -6.45
CA ARG A 591 14.44 22.43 -7.28
C ARG A 591 13.92 21.00 -7.41
N ALA A 592 14.80 20.03 -7.64
CA ALA A 592 14.41 18.64 -7.82
C ALA A 592 13.86 17.99 -6.53
N ALA A 593 14.32 18.45 -5.36
CA ALA A 593 13.85 17.97 -4.07
C ALA A 593 12.73 18.85 -3.46
N GLY A 594 12.51 20.06 -3.98
CA GLY A 594 11.55 21.01 -3.43
C GLY A 594 11.98 21.64 -2.10
N VAL A 595 13.29 21.75 -1.83
CA VAL A 595 13.83 22.28 -0.57
C VAL A 595 14.39 23.69 -0.71
N GLN A 596 14.33 24.46 0.37
CA GLN A 596 14.99 25.76 0.47
C GLN A 596 16.45 25.60 0.88
N VAL A 597 17.34 26.33 0.20
CA VAL A 597 18.78 26.32 0.47
C VAL A 597 19.24 27.75 0.72
N HIS A 598 19.96 27.97 1.82
CA HIS A 598 20.45 29.30 2.18
C HIS A 598 21.92 29.45 1.80
N ALA A 599 22.25 30.46 1.00
CA ALA A 599 23.63 30.85 0.73
C ALA A 599 24.19 31.65 1.91
N LEU A 600 25.34 31.23 2.42
CA LEU A 600 26.01 31.82 3.58
C LEU A 600 27.30 32.50 3.15
N SER A 601 27.56 33.68 3.74
CA SER A 601 28.76 34.48 3.50
C SER A 601 29.84 34.33 4.59
N SER A 602 29.51 33.68 5.71
CA SER A 602 30.39 33.52 6.86
C SER A 602 30.21 32.15 7.50
N GLY A 603 31.30 31.61 8.07
CA GLY A 603 31.27 30.41 8.91
C GLY A 603 30.97 30.66 10.39
N ARG A 604 30.97 31.94 10.80
CA ARG A 604 30.66 32.36 12.16
C ARG A 604 29.14 32.41 12.36
N SER A 605 28.66 31.65 13.34
CA SER A 605 27.26 31.63 13.76
C SER A 605 26.94 32.77 14.73
N ARG A 606 25.67 33.16 14.78
CA ARG A 606 25.12 34.09 15.79
C ARG A 606 24.91 33.38 17.13
N GLU A 607 24.47 32.13 17.06
CA GLU A 607 24.23 31.25 18.20
C GLU A 607 24.56 29.80 17.80
N GLY A 608 24.93 28.97 18.77
CA GLY A 608 25.28 27.57 18.54
C GLY A 608 26.70 27.41 17.99
N ILE A 609 26.94 26.32 17.26
CA ILE A 609 28.28 26.01 16.75
C ILE A 609 28.63 26.80 15.49
N ASP A 610 29.91 27.12 15.31
CA ASP A 610 30.44 27.64 14.06
C ASP A 610 30.57 26.52 13.02
N LEU A 611 30.44 26.88 11.74
CA LEU A 611 30.40 25.94 10.61
C LEU A 611 31.75 25.26 10.32
N GLY A 612 32.84 25.79 10.89
CA GLY A 612 34.17 25.21 10.85
C GLY A 612 34.51 24.29 12.02
N SER A 613 33.61 24.14 13.00
CA SER A 613 33.86 23.35 14.22
C SER A 613 33.92 21.84 13.97
N ASP A 614 34.50 21.09 14.93
CA ASP A 614 34.47 19.61 14.98
C ASP A 614 33.03 19.03 15.03
N GLY A 615 32.04 19.87 15.36
CA GLY A 615 30.62 19.54 15.32
C GLY A 615 30.04 19.44 13.91
N VAL A 616 30.77 19.86 12.87
CA VAL A 616 30.34 19.77 11.47
C VAL A 616 31.10 18.65 10.76
N LYS A 617 30.46 17.49 10.63
CA LYS A 617 31.10 16.24 10.20
C LYS A 617 30.82 15.92 8.73
N ALA A 618 31.82 15.42 8.02
CA ALA A 618 31.65 15.01 6.62
C ALA A 618 30.70 13.81 6.49
N LEU A 619 29.82 13.85 5.49
CA LEU A 619 28.88 12.77 5.18
C LEU A 619 29.45 11.88 4.07
N ARG A 620 29.42 10.57 4.30
CA ARG A 620 29.76 9.57 3.28
C ARG A 620 28.61 9.49 2.28
N LYS A 621 28.91 9.33 0.99
CA LYS A 621 27.88 8.98 -0.02
C LYS A 621 27.39 7.56 0.23
N PRO A 622 26.08 7.33 0.45
CA PRO A 622 25.59 5.98 0.65
C PRO A 622 25.72 5.12 -0.61
N ALA A 623 26.12 3.86 -0.42
CA ALA A 623 26.01 2.77 -1.37
C ALA A 623 25.25 1.64 -0.66
N VAL A 624 23.97 1.47 -1.02
CA VAL A 624 23.03 0.62 -0.27
C VAL A 624 22.81 -0.70 -0.99
N ALA A 625 22.84 -1.80 -0.25
CA ALA A 625 22.30 -3.09 -0.68
C ALA A 625 21.06 -3.46 0.14
N LEU A 626 20.01 -3.89 -0.54
CA LEU A 626 18.82 -4.48 0.05
C LEU A 626 18.87 -5.98 -0.15
N VAL A 627 18.76 -6.76 0.92
CA VAL A 627 18.71 -8.22 0.82
C VAL A 627 17.28 -8.64 0.50
N MET A 628 17.06 -9.17 -0.69
CA MET A 628 15.77 -9.52 -1.27
C MET A 628 15.85 -10.88 -1.94
N GLY A 629 15.03 -11.83 -1.50
CA GLY A 629 15.00 -13.19 -2.04
C GLY A 629 14.19 -14.13 -1.16
N GLU A 630 14.36 -15.43 -1.38
CA GLU A 630 13.67 -16.45 -0.59
C GLU A 630 13.88 -16.28 0.92
N GLY A 631 12.81 -16.45 1.69
CA GLY A 631 12.82 -16.30 3.14
C GLY A 631 12.81 -14.86 3.66
N VAL A 632 12.76 -13.84 2.79
CA VAL A 632 12.63 -12.42 3.16
C VAL A 632 11.18 -11.94 3.04
N ALA A 633 10.71 -11.13 3.99
CA ALA A 633 9.40 -10.49 3.92
C ALA A 633 9.35 -9.43 2.81
N ALA A 634 8.70 -9.79 1.69
CA ALA A 634 8.64 -8.96 0.49
C ALA A 634 8.07 -7.55 0.74
N THR A 635 6.97 -7.44 1.49
CA THR A 635 6.29 -6.17 1.76
C THR A 635 7.12 -5.19 2.57
N GLU A 636 7.92 -5.68 3.53
CA GLU A 636 8.81 -4.86 4.35
C GLU A 636 10.01 -4.37 3.54
N ILE A 637 10.76 -5.28 2.89
CA ILE A 637 11.93 -4.87 2.09
C ILE A 637 11.53 -4.05 0.85
N GLY A 638 10.34 -4.29 0.30
CA GLY A 638 9.75 -3.48 -0.76
C GLY A 638 9.43 -2.05 -0.32
N SER A 639 9.14 -1.83 0.97
CA SER A 639 8.94 -0.48 1.53
C SER A 639 10.27 0.27 1.65
N ALA A 640 11.34 -0.38 2.08
CA ALA A 640 12.69 0.20 2.04
C ALA A 640 13.13 0.52 0.59
N TRP A 641 12.83 -0.35 -0.37
CA TRP A 641 13.10 -0.09 -1.78
C TRP A 641 12.33 1.13 -2.29
N PHE A 642 11.03 1.19 -2.02
CA PHE A 642 10.21 2.32 -2.41
C PHE A 642 10.72 3.64 -1.83
N LEU A 643 11.13 3.65 -0.56
CA LEU A 643 11.73 4.82 0.09
C LEU A 643 13.01 5.27 -0.64
N LEU A 644 13.90 4.35 -0.98
CA LEU A 644 15.15 4.68 -1.68
C LEU A 644 14.88 5.20 -3.10
N ASP A 645 14.00 4.53 -3.83
CA ASP A 645 13.79 4.77 -5.26
C ASP A 645 12.84 5.95 -5.54
N GLN A 646 11.71 6.02 -4.83
CA GLN A 646 10.70 7.05 -5.04
C GLN A 646 10.91 8.30 -4.18
N GLN A 647 11.30 8.14 -2.91
CA GLN A 647 11.53 9.29 -2.04
C GLN A 647 12.94 9.88 -2.19
N LEU A 648 13.98 9.07 -2.08
CA LEU A 648 15.36 9.59 -2.09
C LEU A 648 15.97 9.71 -3.49
N ARG A 649 15.41 9.02 -4.50
CA ARG A 649 16.03 8.85 -5.83
C ARG A 649 17.47 8.32 -5.73
N LEU A 650 17.68 7.40 -4.78
CA LEU A 650 18.96 6.78 -4.46
C LEU A 650 18.95 5.32 -4.94
N PRO A 651 19.81 4.93 -5.90
CA PRO A 651 19.85 3.55 -6.37
C PRO A 651 20.38 2.61 -5.29
N ALA A 652 19.76 1.43 -5.19
CA ALA A 652 20.17 0.36 -4.28
C ALA A 652 20.34 -0.95 -5.04
N SER A 653 21.41 -1.69 -4.71
CA SER A 653 21.59 -3.06 -5.19
C SER A 653 20.58 -3.98 -4.51
N LYS A 654 20.00 -4.92 -5.26
CA LYS A 654 19.19 -6.01 -4.71
C LYS A 654 20.05 -7.26 -4.68
N LEU A 655 20.31 -7.79 -3.50
CA LEU A 655 21.11 -9.00 -3.31
C LEU A 655 20.21 -10.13 -2.83
N ASP A 656 20.33 -11.29 -3.47
CA ASP A 656 19.74 -12.50 -2.91
C ASP A 656 20.47 -12.87 -1.60
N PRO A 657 19.79 -13.38 -0.56
CA PRO A 657 20.44 -13.85 0.67
C PRO A 657 21.65 -14.76 0.42
N LEU A 658 21.59 -15.63 -0.60
CA LEU A 658 22.67 -16.56 -0.97
C LEU A 658 23.92 -15.87 -1.55
N GLN A 659 23.81 -14.60 -1.95
CA GLN A 659 24.93 -13.81 -2.47
C GLN A 659 25.78 -13.18 -1.36
N LEU A 660 25.28 -13.10 -0.11
CA LEU A 660 25.97 -12.40 0.98
C LEU A 660 27.38 -12.94 1.29
N GLY A 661 27.60 -14.24 1.13
CA GLY A 661 28.92 -14.86 1.33
C GLY A 661 29.88 -14.75 0.14
N LYS A 662 29.39 -14.30 -1.03
CA LYS A 662 30.15 -14.31 -2.30
C LYS A 662 30.34 -12.91 -2.89
N ALA A 663 29.42 -11.99 -2.61
CA ALA A 663 29.46 -10.64 -3.13
C ALA A 663 30.56 -9.81 -2.43
N PRO A 664 31.21 -8.88 -3.15
CA PRO A 664 32.15 -7.92 -2.55
C PRO A 664 31.38 -6.90 -1.70
N LEU A 665 31.20 -7.21 -0.42
CA LEU A 665 30.37 -6.40 0.50
C LEU A 665 30.97 -5.01 0.77
N ASP A 666 32.28 -4.84 0.62
CA ASP A 666 33.02 -3.59 0.77
C ASP A 666 32.61 -2.48 -0.22
N ARG A 667 31.88 -2.84 -1.29
CA ARG A 667 31.22 -1.87 -2.19
C ARG A 667 30.07 -1.12 -1.52
N TYR A 668 29.55 -1.63 -0.41
CA TYR A 668 28.37 -1.09 0.27
C TYR A 668 28.74 -0.40 1.57
N THR A 669 28.13 0.75 1.79
CA THR A 669 28.18 1.47 3.06
C THR A 669 27.16 0.92 4.05
N THR A 670 26.03 0.43 3.50
CA THR A 670 24.86 0.01 4.26
C THR A 670 24.24 -1.23 3.61
N ILE A 671 23.88 -2.22 4.42
CA ILE A 671 23.14 -3.41 4.01
C ILE A 671 21.87 -3.46 4.85
N VAL A 672 20.71 -3.65 4.20
CA VAL A 672 19.39 -3.67 4.85
C VAL A 672 18.79 -5.07 4.79
N LEU A 673 18.37 -5.59 5.94
CA LEU A 673 17.66 -6.86 6.11
C LEU A 673 16.30 -6.58 6.78
N SER A 674 15.20 -6.85 6.10
CA SER A 674 13.86 -6.78 6.71
C SER A 674 13.52 -8.05 7.49
N GLY A 675 12.33 -8.16 8.07
CA GLY A 675 11.83 -9.41 8.61
C GLY A 675 12.00 -10.58 7.61
N GLY A 676 12.34 -11.76 8.13
CA GLY A 676 12.58 -12.96 7.35
C GLY A 676 13.09 -14.11 8.22
N THR A 677 13.23 -15.29 7.63
CA THR A 677 13.79 -16.48 8.31
C THR A 677 15.30 -16.60 8.12
N TYR A 678 15.82 -16.09 6.99
CA TYR A 678 17.24 -16.13 6.61
C TYR A 678 17.90 -17.51 6.71
N THR A 679 17.12 -18.59 6.56
CA THR A 679 17.61 -19.98 6.66
C THR A 679 18.64 -20.33 5.57
N GLY A 680 18.63 -19.64 4.44
CA GLY A 680 19.63 -19.78 3.37
C GLY A 680 20.96 -19.07 3.63
N VAL A 681 21.07 -18.24 4.68
CA VAL A 681 22.31 -17.50 4.98
C VAL A 681 23.22 -18.36 5.85
N ASP A 682 24.27 -18.91 5.24
CA ASP A 682 25.21 -19.81 5.90
C ASP A 682 26.23 -19.08 6.82
N ALA A 683 27.03 -19.87 7.55
CA ALA A 683 28.06 -19.36 8.44
C ALA A 683 29.14 -18.53 7.71
N THR A 684 29.39 -18.81 6.43
CA THR A 684 30.35 -18.05 5.61
C THR A 684 29.83 -16.64 5.36
N ALA A 685 28.56 -16.52 4.99
CA ALA A 685 27.88 -15.24 4.80
C ALA A 685 27.80 -14.44 6.12
N VAL A 686 27.45 -15.09 7.24
CA VAL A 686 27.47 -14.45 8.57
C VAL A 686 28.87 -13.94 8.92
N ALA A 687 29.92 -14.73 8.68
CA ALA A 687 31.29 -14.31 8.94
C ALA A 687 31.72 -13.14 8.01
N ALA A 688 31.29 -13.13 6.75
CA ALA A 688 31.52 -12.03 5.82
C ALA A 688 30.84 -10.74 6.30
N LEU A 689 29.57 -10.81 6.72
CA LEU A 689 28.85 -9.69 7.31
C LEU A 689 29.56 -9.15 8.56
N LYS A 690 29.98 -10.03 9.48
CA LYS A 690 30.72 -9.62 10.69
C LYS A 690 31.98 -8.84 10.35
N ARG A 691 32.81 -9.35 9.43
CA ARG A 691 34.04 -8.67 9.01
C ARG A 691 33.74 -7.33 8.36
N TRP A 692 32.72 -7.27 7.50
CA TRP A 692 32.31 -6.04 6.82
C TRP A 692 31.81 -4.98 7.81
N VAL A 693 30.96 -5.36 8.78
CA VAL A 693 30.51 -4.45 9.85
C VAL A 693 31.70 -3.96 10.67
N GLN A 694 32.58 -4.86 11.11
CA GLN A 694 33.78 -4.49 11.88
C GLN A 694 34.70 -3.51 11.13
N ALA A 695 34.71 -3.55 9.81
CA ALA A 695 35.47 -2.65 8.94
C ALA A 695 34.77 -1.30 8.64
N GLY A 696 33.61 -1.00 9.22
CA GLY A 696 32.91 0.28 9.05
C GLY A 696 31.62 0.20 8.23
N GLY A 697 31.12 -1.00 7.95
CA GLY A 697 29.79 -1.24 7.40
C GLY A 697 28.67 -0.96 8.43
N SER A 698 27.52 -0.51 7.95
CA SER A 698 26.32 -0.33 8.78
C SER A 698 25.24 -1.33 8.38
N LEU A 699 25.00 -2.35 9.20
CA LEU A 699 23.93 -3.33 8.99
C LEU A 699 22.65 -2.79 9.60
N VAL A 700 21.60 -2.62 8.80
CA VAL A 700 20.29 -2.16 9.27
C VAL A 700 19.31 -3.32 9.24
N THR A 701 18.65 -3.63 10.35
CA THR A 701 17.73 -4.77 10.44
C THR A 701 16.38 -4.41 11.06
N TYR A 702 15.32 -5.11 10.65
CA TYR A 702 13.95 -4.92 11.18
C TYR A 702 13.39 -6.23 11.76
N GLY A 703 12.57 -6.14 12.80
CA GLY A 703 11.75 -7.26 13.28
C GLY A 703 12.55 -8.56 13.47
N SER A 704 12.16 -9.62 12.78
CA SER A 704 12.84 -10.91 12.90
C SER A 704 14.27 -10.92 12.34
N ALA A 705 14.67 -9.99 11.45
CA ALA A 705 16.09 -9.82 11.12
C ALA A 705 16.89 -9.22 12.27
N SER A 706 16.31 -8.32 13.07
CA SER A 706 16.96 -7.82 14.29
C SER A 706 17.16 -8.95 15.30
N LYS A 707 16.15 -9.82 15.45
CA LYS A 707 16.28 -11.06 16.24
C LYS A 707 17.39 -11.95 15.69
N TRP A 708 17.38 -12.25 14.41
CA TRP A 708 18.39 -13.08 13.75
C TRP A 708 19.80 -12.49 13.90
N ALA A 709 19.97 -11.17 13.77
CA ALA A 709 21.27 -10.51 13.93
C ALA A 709 21.83 -10.63 15.35
N ILE A 710 20.98 -10.57 16.38
CA ILE A 710 21.37 -10.81 17.78
C ILE A 710 21.77 -12.27 17.97
N GLU A 711 20.96 -13.22 17.50
CA GLU A 711 21.21 -14.67 17.62
C GLU A 711 22.50 -15.09 16.90
N GLN A 712 22.79 -14.50 15.74
CA GLN A 712 24.02 -14.73 14.98
C GLN A 712 25.23 -13.95 15.54
N LYS A 713 25.07 -13.18 16.62
CA LYS A 713 26.12 -12.33 17.22
C LYS A 713 26.71 -11.32 16.24
N LEU A 714 25.87 -10.77 15.36
CA LEU A 714 26.20 -9.60 14.55
C LEU A 714 26.07 -8.32 15.38
N ALA A 715 25.10 -8.26 16.31
CA ALA A 715 24.90 -7.20 17.29
C ALA A 715 25.28 -7.70 18.70
N ASP A 716 26.56 -8.05 18.89
CA ASP A 716 27.05 -8.61 20.15
C ASP A 716 26.81 -7.64 21.33
N GLY A 717 26.32 -8.19 22.45
CA GLY A 717 25.95 -7.44 23.65
C GLY A 717 24.48 -6.99 23.73
N GLU A 718 23.74 -6.97 22.63
CA GLU A 718 22.31 -6.63 22.63
C GLU A 718 21.43 -7.85 22.94
N LYS A 719 20.23 -7.62 23.47
CA LYS A 719 19.34 -8.68 23.95
C LYS A 719 17.91 -8.50 23.49
N LEU A 720 17.27 -9.63 23.20
CA LEU A 720 15.82 -9.70 23.03
C LEU A 720 15.12 -9.43 24.36
N GLY A 721 13.90 -8.90 24.31
CA GLY A 721 13.01 -8.80 25.46
C GLY A 721 12.71 -10.18 26.06
N LYS A 722 12.08 -10.18 27.24
CA LYS A 722 11.73 -11.43 27.92
C LYS A 722 10.88 -12.32 27.01
N GLU A 723 11.21 -13.61 26.98
CA GLU A 723 10.36 -14.62 26.37
C GLU A 723 9.00 -14.65 27.06
N GLU A 724 8.01 -15.22 26.39
CA GLU A 724 6.69 -15.41 26.97
C GLU A 724 6.80 -16.24 28.26
N ASP A 725 6.13 -15.78 29.32
CA ASP A 725 5.87 -16.64 30.48
C ASP A 725 5.22 -17.95 30.00
N ALA A 726 5.51 -19.05 30.72
CA ALA A 726 4.93 -20.36 30.41
C ALA A 726 3.42 -20.23 30.17
N ALA A 727 2.93 -20.85 29.10
CA ALA A 727 1.51 -20.82 28.77
C ALA A 727 0.71 -21.27 29.99
N ASP A 728 -0.36 -20.55 30.30
CA ASP A 728 -1.31 -20.97 31.32
C ASP A 728 -1.79 -22.40 31.01
N GLU A 729 -1.36 -23.36 31.83
CA GLU A 729 -1.64 -24.79 31.68
C GLU A 729 -3.09 -25.14 32.06
N SER A 730 -3.90 -24.14 32.43
CA SER A 730 -5.31 -24.36 32.71
C SER A 730 -6.04 -24.88 31.46
N ARG A 731 -6.90 -25.88 31.68
CA ARG A 731 -7.73 -26.46 30.61
C ARG A 731 -8.66 -25.37 30.08
N ARG A 732 -8.44 -24.95 28.84
CA ARG A 732 -9.32 -24.03 28.09
C ARG A 732 -10.28 -24.83 27.22
N ALA A 733 -11.42 -24.25 26.86
CA ALA A 733 -12.31 -24.90 25.90
C ALA A 733 -11.69 -24.87 24.50
N PHE A 734 -11.75 -25.98 23.77
CA PHE A 734 -11.18 -26.08 22.42
C PHE A 734 -11.81 -25.05 21.46
N GLY A 735 -13.11 -24.77 21.62
CA GLY A 735 -13.84 -23.79 20.82
C GLY A 735 -13.28 -22.36 20.94
N ASP A 736 -12.62 -22.04 22.05
CA ASP A 736 -12.09 -20.69 22.32
C ASP A 736 -10.67 -20.51 21.76
N GLN A 737 -10.04 -21.57 21.25
CA GLN A 737 -8.63 -21.55 20.82
C GLN A 737 -8.37 -20.44 19.79
N ARG A 738 -9.26 -20.31 18.80
CA ARG A 738 -9.17 -19.30 17.76
C ARG A 738 -9.27 -17.89 18.35
N ASP A 739 -10.23 -17.70 19.25
CA ASP A 739 -10.53 -16.38 19.80
C ASP A 739 -9.40 -15.90 20.70
N ILE A 740 -8.90 -16.78 21.56
CA ILE A 740 -7.72 -16.56 22.40
C ILE A 740 -6.49 -16.25 21.55
N ALA A 741 -6.24 -17.02 20.50
CA ALA A 741 -5.10 -16.80 19.62
C ALA A 741 -5.16 -15.43 18.91
N ALA A 742 -6.35 -14.99 18.53
CA ALA A 742 -6.54 -13.69 17.89
C ALA A 742 -6.40 -12.52 18.88
N ILE A 743 -6.87 -12.69 20.12
CA ILE A 743 -6.71 -11.72 21.21
C ILE A 743 -5.23 -11.52 21.55
N GLU A 744 -4.43 -12.58 21.56
CA GLU A 744 -2.99 -12.48 21.88
C GLU A 744 -2.13 -12.05 20.69
N ARG A 745 -2.70 -11.95 19.49
CA ARG A 745 -1.98 -11.51 18.29
C ARG A 745 -1.64 -10.02 18.40
N VAL A 746 -0.39 -9.69 18.08
CA VAL A 746 0.01 -8.30 17.83
C VAL A 746 -0.37 -7.97 16.39
N SER A 747 -1.50 -7.28 16.22
CA SER A 747 -2.07 -6.96 14.91
C SER A 747 -2.13 -5.44 14.71
N GLY A 748 -1.08 -4.89 14.10
CA GLY A 748 -0.87 -3.50 13.76
C GLY A 748 -1.57 -2.45 14.61
N ASN A 749 -0.88 -1.96 15.63
CA ASN A 749 -1.31 -0.87 16.51
C ASN A 749 -0.26 0.25 16.52
N ILE A 750 -0.67 1.41 17.01
CA ILE A 750 0.21 2.57 17.16
C ILE A 750 0.51 2.77 18.64
N LEU A 751 1.79 2.79 18.99
CA LEU A 751 2.25 3.01 20.36
C LEU A 751 2.93 4.37 20.49
N SER A 752 2.81 4.97 21.68
CA SER A 752 3.61 6.13 22.05
C SER A 752 5.02 5.71 22.49
N ALA A 753 6.01 6.47 22.03
CA ALA A 753 7.41 6.27 22.34
C ALA A 753 8.13 7.61 22.53
N ASP A 754 9.22 7.58 23.29
CA ASP A 754 10.17 8.67 23.47
C ASP A 754 11.39 8.45 22.57
N VAL A 755 11.74 9.47 21.79
CA VAL A 755 12.92 9.49 20.92
C VAL A 755 13.97 10.50 21.41
N ASP A 756 15.23 10.09 21.45
CA ASP A 756 16.35 10.99 21.69
C ASP A 756 16.69 11.78 20.41
N THR A 757 16.09 12.96 20.27
CA THR A 757 16.30 13.88 19.14
C THR A 757 17.74 14.41 19.01
N SER A 758 18.61 14.18 20.01
CA SER A 758 20.03 14.54 19.93
C SER A 758 20.89 13.45 19.25
N HIS A 759 20.36 12.23 19.14
CA HIS A 759 21.04 11.13 18.48
C HIS A 759 20.96 11.28 16.95
N PRO A 760 22.03 10.99 16.16
CA PRO A 760 22.01 11.19 14.71
C PRO A 760 20.92 10.42 13.95
N LEU A 761 20.52 9.25 14.48
CA LEU A 761 19.38 8.49 13.95
C LEU A 761 18.04 9.23 14.06
N ALA A 762 17.92 10.21 14.97
CA ALA A 762 16.71 10.99 15.19
C ALA A 762 16.85 12.46 14.73
N PHE A 763 17.93 12.82 14.03
CA PHE A 763 18.06 14.16 13.46
C PHE A 763 16.88 14.49 12.55
N GLY A 764 16.43 15.75 12.64
CA GLY A 764 15.26 16.26 11.94
C GLY A 764 13.92 15.84 12.55
N VAL A 765 13.86 14.95 13.55
CA VAL A 765 12.58 14.66 14.23
C VAL A 765 12.20 15.86 15.09
N PRO A 766 10.99 16.45 14.92
CA PRO A 766 10.67 17.76 15.49
C PRO A 766 10.40 17.74 17.01
N ARG A 767 10.18 16.56 17.60
CA ARG A 767 9.78 16.40 19.01
C ARG A 767 10.12 15.02 19.55
N ARG A 768 10.27 14.90 20.88
CA ARG A 768 10.58 13.64 21.57
C ARG A 768 9.44 12.61 21.54
N GLN A 769 8.19 13.07 21.51
CA GLN A 769 7.05 12.14 21.44
C GLN A 769 6.87 11.65 20.00
N LEU A 770 7.07 10.36 19.80
CA LEU A 770 6.97 9.69 18.51
C LEU A 770 5.85 8.63 18.55
N ALA A 771 5.10 8.54 17.45
CA ALA A 771 4.20 7.41 17.21
C ALA A 771 4.97 6.34 16.43
N ILE A 772 4.91 5.09 16.89
CA ILE A 772 5.56 3.95 16.26
C ILE A 772 4.54 2.85 15.93
N ASN A 773 4.82 2.06 14.90
CA ASN A 773 4.03 0.87 14.56
C ASN A 773 4.46 -0.31 15.42
N LYS A 774 3.50 -1.17 15.75
CA LYS A 774 3.76 -2.46 16.37
C LYS A 774 2.97 -3.56 15.65
N GLU A 775 3.70 -4.35 14.87
CA GLU A 775 3.16 -5.32 13.91
C GLU A 775 3.57 -6.77 14.20
N ASN A 776 4.55 -6.98 15.10
CA ASN A 776 5.08 -8.29 15.43
C ASN A 776 5.36 -8.45 16.94
N THR A 777 5.77 -9.63 17.37
CA THR A 777 6.08 -9.94 18.78
C THR A 777 7.53 -9.67 19.19
N VAL A 778 8.41 -9.24 18.26
CA VAL A 778 9.82 -8.96 18.55
C VAL A 778 9.92 -7.79 19.51
N THR A 779 10.67 -7.98 20.59
CA THR A 779 10.96 -6.92 21.56
C THR A 779 12.47 -6.88 21.79
N LEU A 780 13.02 -5.68 21.95
CA LEU A 780 14.43 -5.46 22.22
C LEU A 780 14.58 -4.88 23.62
N GLN A 781 15.52 -5.39 24.41
CA GLN A 781 15.89 -4.72 25.66
C GLN A 781 16.62 -3.41 25.33
N PRO A 782 16.45 -2.36 26.15
CA PRO A 782 17.33 -1.20 26.08
C PRO A 782 18.80 -1.63 26.14
N SER A 783 19.64 -1.02 25.31
CA SER A 783 21.08 -1.32 25.27
C SER A 783 21.72 -1.02 26.62
N ALA A 784 22.74 -1.81 26.98
CA ALA A 784 23.54 -1.56 28.18
C ALA A 784 24.29 -0.22 28.10
N ASN A 785 24.58 0.26 26.90
CA ASN A 785 25.08 1.62 26.70
C ASN A 785 23.90 2.61 26.76
N PRO A 786 23.88 3.56 27.70
CA PRO A 786 22.74 4.47 27.89
C PRO A 786 22.51 5.41 26.70
N PHE A 787 23.48 5.56 25.79
CA PHE A 787 23.37 6.41 24.60
C PHE A 787 22.98 5.62 23.33
N SER A 788 22.86 4.29 23.42
CA SER A 788 22.59 3.42 22.27
C SER A 788 21.10 3.11 22.06
N THR A 789 20.24 3.39 23.05
CA THR A 789 18.77 3.27 22.90
C THR A 789 18.21 4.59 22.37
N VAL A 790 17.78 4.61 21.10
CA VAL A 790 17.37 5.84 20.42
C VAL A 790 15.88 6.10 20.55
N VAL A 791 15.07 5.04 20.42
CA VAL A 791 13.62 5.11 20.59
C VAL A 791 13.22 4.08 21.64
N ARG A 792 12.56 4.56 22.69
CA ARG A 792 12.08 3.73 23.80
C ARG A 792 10.56 3.83 23.89
N ILE A 793 9.88 2.70 23.97
CA ILE A 793 8.43 2.64 24.15
C ILE A 793 8.08 3.15 25.55
N ASP A 794 7.04 3.97 25.65
CA ASP A 794 6.61 4.59 26.91
C ASP A 794 6.20 3.54 27.97
N THR A 795 6.16 3.95 29.25
CA THR A 795 5.75 3.08 30.37
C THR A 795 4.67 3.76 31.23
N PRO A 796 3.39 3.33 31.15
CA PRO A 796 2.82 2.47 30.13
C PRO A 796 2.66 3.21 28.78
N PRO A 797 2.66 2.51 27.64
CA PRO A 797 2.41 3.17 26.36
C PRO A 797 0.94 3.54 26.19
N ARG A 798 0.69 4.66 25.52
CA ARG A 798 -0.61 4.94 24.90
C ARG A 798 -0.76 4.06 23.67
N VAL A 799 -1.89 3.38 23.57
CA VAL A 799 -2.20 2.46 22.47
C VAL A 799 -3.35 3.07 21.66
N ASN A 800 -3.14 3.22 20.36
CA ASN A 800 -4.23 3.42 19.41
C ASN A 800 -4.39 2.11 18.62
N GLY A 801 -5.62 1.58 18.59
CA GLY A 801 -5.92 0.21 18.19
C GLY A 801 -6.03 -0.72 19.40
N TYR A 802 -5.80 -2.01 19.19
CA TYR A 802 -5.90 -3.04 20.22
C TYR A 802 -4.56 -3.71 20.47
N LEU A 803 -4.22 -3.89 21.74
CA LEU A 803 -3.08 -4.66 22.22
C LEU A 803 -3.49 -5.32 23.54
N SER A 804 -3.33 -6.64 23.65
CA SER A 804 -3.65 -7.35 24.90
C SER A 804 -2.82 -6.78 26.06
N GLU A 805 -3.34 -6.81 27.30
CA GLU A 805 -2.62 -6.27 28.46
C GLU A 805 -1.28 -6.98 28.69
N ARG A 806 -1.23 -8.29 28.38
CA ARG A 806 0.00 -9.09 28.35
C ARG A 806 1.02 -8.49 27.39
N ASN A 807 0.61 -8.22 26.15
CA ASN A 807 1.47 -7.61 25.14
C ASN A 807 1.86 -6.17 25.48
N ARG A 808 0.95 -5.38 26.04
CA ARG A 808 1.20 -4.00 26.49
C ARG A 808 2.27 -3.97 27.57
N THR A 809 2.18 -4.88 28.55
CA THR A 809 3.20 -5.04 29.60
C THR A 809 4.54 -5.48 29.01
N ARG A 810 4.52 -6.40 28.04
CA ARG A 810 5.74 -6.90 27.38
C ARG A 810 6.52 -5.82 26.63
N VAL A 811 5.82 -4.91 25.95
CA VAL A 811 6.47 -3.86 25.14
C VAL A 811 6.82 -2.60 25.95
N ALA A 812 6.20 -2.39 27.11
CA ALA A 812 6.42 -1.19 27.92
C ALA A 812 7.90 -1.03 28.31
N GLY A 813 8.47 0.15 28.00
CA GLY A 813 9.86 0.47 28.33
C GLY A 813 10.92 -0.23 27.48
N SER A 814 10.52 -1.09 26.54
CA SER A 814 11.43 -1.77 25.60
C SER A 814 11.98 -0.81 24.54
N ALA A 815 13.09 -1.18 23.90
CA ALA A 815 13.65 -0.40 22.80
C ALA A 815 12.91 -0.75 21.49
N TRP A 816 12.54 0.29 20.74
CA TRP A 816 12.03 0.14 19.38
C TRP A 816 13.14 0.36 18.34
N LEU A 817 14.10 1.24 18.64
CA LEU A 817 15.30 1.47 17.84
C LEU A 817 16.52 1.59 18.74
N LEU A 818 17.57 0.81 18.46
CA LEU A 818 18.86 0.93 19.10
C LEU A 818 20.03 0.71 18.13
N VAL A 819 21.23 1.13 18.53
CA VAL A 819 22.46 0.95 17.76
C VAL A 819 23.51 0.17 18.55
N SER A 820 23.98 -0.93 17.96
CA SER A 820 25.06 -1.77 18.48
C SER A 820 26.36 -1.44 17.73
N ALA A 821 27.32 -0.80 18.40
CA ALA A 821 28.62 -0.50 17.82
C ALA A 821 29.48 -1.77 17.70
N GLN A 822 30.03 -2.04 16.53
CA GLN A 822 30.75 -3.28 16.21
C GLN A 822 32.02 -2.94 15.41
N GLY A 823 33.18 -3.00 16.07
CA GLY A 823 34.43 -2.53 15.48
C GLY A 823 34.37 -1.05 15.09
N GLN A 824 34.58 -0.75 13.80
CA GLN A 824 34.42 0.61 13.24
C GLN A 824 33.01 0.88 12.69
N GLY A 825 32.16 -0.14 12.57
CA GLY A 825 30.80 -0.04 12.06
C GLY A 825 29.75 -0.26 13.14
N ASN A 826 28.56 -0.68 12.73
CA ASN A 826 27.43 -0.94 13.63
C ASN A 826 26.36 -1.84 13.02
N VAL A 827 25.51 -2.31 13.92
CA VAL A 827 24.19 -2.86 13.60
C VAL A 827 23.12 -1.94 14.18
N VAL A 828 22.24 -1.41 13.33
CA VAL A 828 21.06 -0.62 13.70
C VAL A 828 19.86 -1.57 13.74
N LEU A 829 19.29 -1.75 14.92
CA LEU A 829 18.24 -2.73 15.20
C LEU A 829 16.90 -2.00 15.38
N PHE A 830 15.95 -2.24 14.48
CA PHE A 830 14.55 -1.84 14.65
C PHE A 830 13.70 -3.04 15.11
N ALA A 831 12.77 -2.83 16.04
CA ALA A 831 11.84 -3.86 16.49
C ALA A 831 10.73 -4.16 15.46
N ASP A 832 10.39 -3.19 14.62
CA ASP A 832 9.36 -3.29 13.58
C ASP A 832 9.86 -2.58 12.29
N ASP A 833 9.14 -2.74 11.17
CA ASP A 833 9.47 -2.07 9.90
C ASP A 833 9.32 -0.55 10.04
N PRO A 834 10.40 0.25 9.94
CA PRO A 834 10.32 1.71 10.09
C PRO A 834 9.65 2.40 8.89
N ALA A 835 9.57 1.75 7.73
CA ALA A 835 8.96 2.27 6.51
C ALA A 835 7.60 1.61 6.23
N HIS A 836 6.96 1.05 7.26
CA HIS A 836 5.76 0.24 7.16
C HIS A 836 4.72 0.85 6.21
N ARG A 837 4.24 0.05 5.26
CA ARG A 837 3.21 0.43 4.26
C ARG A 837 3.49 1.75 3.53
N LYS A 838 4.73 2.23 3.51
CA LYS A 838 5.20 3.40 2.75
C LYS A 838 4.58 4.75 3.15
N TYR A 839 3.80 4.82 4.23
CA TYR A 839 3.22 6.08 4.76
C TYR A 839 3.70 6.45 6.17
N TRP A 840 4.51 5.60 6.80
CA TRP A 840 5.08 5.81 8.13
C TRP A 840 6.29 6.78 8.11
N HIS A 841 6.03 8.02 7.66
CA HIS A 841 7.06 9.06 7.45
C HIS A 841 7.75 9.57 8.71
N GLY A 842 7.10 9.43 9.88
CA GLY A 842 7.72 9.74 11.17
C GLY A 842 8.88 8.79 11.48
N THR A 843 8.69 7.50 11.25
CA THR A 843 9.69 6.45 11.54
C THR A 843 10.62 6.17 10.37
N ASP A 844 10.18 6.33 9.12
CA ASP A 844 11.04 6.10 7.95
C ASP A 844 12.18 7.12 7.86
N ARG A 845 12.02 8.32 8.46
CA ARG A 845 13.10 9.28 8.68
C ARG A 845 14.26 8.67 9.46
N LEU A 846 13.97 7.81 10.45
CA LEU A 846 15.00 7.13 11.23
C LEU A 846 15.79 6.13 10.36
N LEU A 847 15.13 5.50 9.38
CA LEU A 847 15.79 4.67 8.38
C LEU A 847 16.63 5.51 7.39
N ILE A 848 16.11 6.63 6.90
CA ILE A 848 16.88 7.59 6.09
C ILE A 848 18.15 8.00 6.85
N ASN A 849 18.02 8.31 8.13
CA ASN A 849 19.14 8.69 8.98
C ASN A 849 20.14 7.53 9.17
N ALA A 850 19.68 6.28 9.33
CA ALA A 850 20.55 5.11 9.40
C ALA A 850 21.40 4.93 8.12
N ILE A 851 20.86 5.30 6.96
CA ILE A 851 21.55 5.22 5.68
C ILE A 851 22.59 6.34 5.52
N PHE A 852 22.23 7.58 5.81
CA PHE A 852 23.12 8.73 5.60
C PHE A 852 24.13 8.98 6.75
N PHE A 853 23.74 8.70 7.99
CA PHE A 853 24.56 8.91 9.18
C PHE A 853 25.17 7.62 9.73
N GLY A 854 24.98 6.47 9.08
CA GLY A 854 25.39 5.16 9.61
C GLY A 854 26.85 5.07 10.06
N ASN A 855 27.79 5.85 9.52
CA ASN A 855 29.19 5.88 9.98
C ASN A 855 29.44 6.84 11.16
N LEU A 856 28.42 7.53 11.66
CA LEU A 856 28.50 8.60 12.66
C LEU A 856 27.56 8.38 13.86
N VAL A 857 26.90 7.22 13.94
CA VAL A 857 25.94 6.86 15.01
C VAL A 857 26.58 6.16 16.20
N ASN A 858 27.85 5.76 16.11
CA ASN A 858 28.53 5.09 17.21
C ASN A 858 28.79 6.10 18.35
N PRO A 859 28.48 5.75 19.61
CA PRO A 859 28.83 6.57 20.75
C PRO A 859 30.32 6.89 20.78
N SER A 860 30.67 8.12 21.11
CA SER A 860 32.08 8.55 21.20
C SER A 860 32.78 7.75 22.30
N LYS A 861 33.94 7.16 22.00
CA LYS A 861 34.80 6.63 23.06
C LYS A 861 35.25 7.79 23.94
N ALA A 862 35.21 7.62 25.26
CA ALA A 862 35.75 8.63 26.17
C ALA A 862 37.18 8.99 25.74
N ARG A 863 37.44 10.28 25.52
CA ARG A 863 38.80 10.75 25.29
C ARG A 863 39.55 10.52 26.61
N GLY A 864 40.46 9.55 26.61
CA GLY A 864 41.42 9.35 27.69
C GLY A 864 42.49 10.43 27.70
#